data_AF-A0AA38YGF4-F1
#
_entry.id   AF-A0AA38YGF4-F1
#
_cell.length_a   1.000
_cell.length_b   1.000
_cell.length_c   1.000
_cell.angle_alpha   90.00
_cell.angle_beta   90.00
_cell.angle_gamma   90.00
#
_symmetry.space_group_name_H-M   'P 1'
#
loop_
_entity.id
_entity.type
_entity.pdbx_description
1 polymer ?
#
loop_
_entity_poly.entity_id
_entity_poly.type
_entity_poly.pdbx_seq_one_letter_code
_entity_poly.pdbx_strand_id
1 'polypeptide(L)'
;MAVQGFRDIKEIRLGQRDPYHFKLGPCQAPDPPSLTVGLDIPLQELKMRLFRDDASVIVVSAPGGCGKTTLAKMLCHDHQVKENFKNNIFYVTVSKAFNLNAIVQSLFQHNGHGVPDFQNDEDAVNQLEQLLKQIAPAPTLLVLDDVWSGSESLLDNFVFEMPKYKILVTSRFEFPRFGSTYKLPLLKDEDAMTLFRSSAFQQDGRSYMPDEDLVEKIVEGCKGFPLALRVVGRSLCGQPAEAWESRVLTWSNGQSIFSSDSDLLLCLQSSLDALADKGILKECFMDLGSFPEDQKIPATALIDMWEELYKLHTGGVFAINNLQELSFRNLLTLVDARKDESDVDGCYNDTYVMLHDLLRELAIYQSSQEPIEQRKRLIVDLSGGKVPNWWTQANQQHFGARLLSISTDELFSSSWCNIQTPEVEALILNFQSKENYTLPEFMKQMEKLKVLVLTNNGPSPAQLINFSVLGSLPSLKRIRLEQVRIPPLCNTTAEFKNLEKISLVMCKISEALSNRSIQISNLFPNLVELNIDYCNDLVELLEGLCDLVELKKLSISNCPKLSALPKGIGKLGNLDVLRLRDCVKLSGLPDSIGRLRKLSILDISGCLQIKEIPKQMGELCNLRKIHMRECWSLCKSELPASVMNLVGLKKVICDTETAKLWEPFEYHLKNLRISVPEENINLNWL
;
A
#
# COMPACT_ATOMS: atom_id res chain seq x y z
N MET A 1 10.22 55.16 -35.87
CA MET A 1 11.21 55.74 -34.93
C MET A 1 10.43 56.21 -33.72
N ALA A 2 10.36 55.36 -32.67
CA ALA A 2 10.92 55.64 -31.33
C ALA A 2 10.35 56.95 -30.75
N VAL A 3 9.49 56.94 -29.74
CA VAL A 3 9.78 56.58 -28.34
C VAL A 3 8.46 56.34 -27.59
N GLN A 4 8.28 55.19 -26.93
CA GLN A 4 7.67 55.08 -25.59
C GLN A 4 7.69 53.62 -25.11
N GLY A 5 8.63 53.32 -24.23
CA GLY A 5 8.73 52.06 -23.51
C GLY A 5 9.60 52.30 -22.27
N PHE A 6 9.21 51.69 -21.15
CA PHE A 6 9.78 51.80 -19.80
C PHE A 6 9.22 52.89 -18.89
N ARG A 7 8.13 52.56 -18.20
CA ARG A 7 7.99 52.63 -16.73
C ARG A 7 6.78 51.79 -16.30
N ASP A 8 6.82 51.32 -15.07
CA ASP A 8 5.81 50.54 -14.33
C ASP A 8 5.87 49.01 -14.45
N ILE A 9 6.91 48.44 -13.82
CA ILE A 9 6.86 47.10 -13.20
C ILE A 9 6.62 47.32 -11.71
N LYS A 10 5.37 47.21 -11.26
CA LYS A 10 4.98 46.93 -9.87
C LYS A 10 3.55 46.38 -9.86
N GLU A 11 3.33 45.36 -9.05
CA GLU A 11 2.07 44.65 -8.80
C GLU A 11 1.60 43.65 -9.88
N ILE A 12 2.33 42.55 -10.03
CA ILE A 12 1.65 41.28 -10.29
C ILE A 12 0.96 40.90 -8.98
N ARG A 13 -0.36 41.09 -8.93
CA ARG A 13 -1.21 40.43 -7.94
C ARG A 13 -0.90 38.94 -8.02
N LEU A 14 -0.28 38.43 -6.95
CA LEU A 14 -0.19 37.01 -6.65
C LEU A 14 -1.63 36.48 -6.63
N GLY A 15 -2.08 35.94 -7.77
CA GLY A 15 -3.23 35.07 -7.78
C GLY A 15 -2.96 33.96 -6.78
N GLN A 16 -3.92 33.74 -5.89
CA GLN A 16 -4.03 32.53 -5.10
C GLN A 16 -3.93 31.35 -6.08
N ARG A 17 -2.72 30.80 -6.23
CA ARG A 17 -2.54 29.47 -6.78
C ARG A 17 -2.94 28.53 -5.65
N ASP A 18 -4.20 28.09 -5.69
CA ASP A 18 -4.65 26.98 -4.87
C ASP A 18 -3.73 25.77 -5.11
N PRO A 19 -3.06 25.21 -4.09
CA PRO A 19 -2.18 24.05 -4.24
C PRO A 19 -2.94 22.75 -4.56
N TYR A 20 -4.25 22.80 -4.80
CA TYR A 20 -5.13 21.63 -4.95
C TYR A 20 -5.32 21.16 -6.40
N HIS A 21 -4.68 21.78 -7.39
CA HIS A 21 -4.84 21.40 -8.80
C HIS A 21 -3.59 20.76 -9.39
N PHE A 22 -3.31 19.53 -8.94
CA PHE A 22 -2.83 18.39 -9.75
C PHE A 22 -3.17 17.10 -8.98
N LYS A 23 -4.46 16.88 -8.69
CA LYS A 23 -4.97 15.56 -8.30
C LYS A 23 -5.18 14.76 -9.59
N LEU A 24 -4.52 13.61 -9.74
CA LEU A 24 -5.10 12.54 -10.56
C LEU A 24 -6.45 12.18 -9.94
N GLY A 25 -7.51 12.11 -10.73
CA GLY A 25 -8.83 11.74 -10.22
C GLY A 25 -8.88 10.23 -9.90
N PRO A 26 -9.71 9.77 -8.95
CA PRO A 26 -9.72 8.38 -8.43
C PRO A 26 -10.00 7.30 -9.49
N CYS A 27 -10.50 7.67 -10.67
CA CYS A 27 -10.76 6.75 -11.79
C CYS A 27 -9.73 6.88 -12.94
N GLN A 28 -8.51 7.35 -12.70
CA GLN A 28 -7.51 7.40 -13.77
C GLN A 28 -6.85 6.04 -14.00
N ALA A 29 -6.58 5.69 -15.27
CA ALA A 29 -5.92 4.44 -15.60
C ALA A 29 -4.47 4.38 -15.04
N PRO A 30 -4.08 3.29 -14.36
CA PRO A 30 -2.71 3.12 -13.90
C PRO A 30 -1.73 2.91 -15.06
N ASP A 31 -0.48 3.35 -14.89
CA ASP A 31 0.57 3.15 -15.90
C ASP A 31 0.79 1.67 -16.22
N PRO A 32 1.01 1.30 -17.50
CA PRO A 32 1.42 -0.04 -17.87
C PRO A 32 2.83 -0.35 -17.33
N PRO A 33 3.19 -1.64 -17.15
CA PRO A 33 4.55 -2.04 -16.79
C PRO A 33 5.58 -1.53 -17.80
N SER A 34 6.80 -1.25 -17.34
CA SER A 34 7.89 -0.74 -18.18
C SER A 34 8.31 -1.70 -19.31
N LEU A 35 8.09 -3.00 -19.12
CA LEU A 35 8.31 -4.02 -20.13
C LEU A 35 7.00 -4.77 -20.39
N THR A 36 6.51 -4.66 -21.63
CA THR A 36 5.38 -5.40 -22.19
C THR A 36 5.86 -6.14 -23.43
N VAL A 37 5.53 -7.43 -23.54
CA VAL A 37 5.97 -8.30 -24.65
C VAL A 37 4.73 -9.04 -25.17
N GLY A 38 4.61 -9.19 -26.50
CA GLY A 38 3.53 -9.95 -27.15
C GLY A 38 2.12 -9.35 -27.06
N LEU A 39 1.98 -8.10 -26.57
CA LEU A 39 0.68 -7.43 -26.42
C LEU A 39 0.38 -6.41 -27.53
N ASP A 40 1.30 -6.16 -28.46
CA ASP A 40 1.10 -5.20 -29.54
C ASP A 40 -0.05 -5.59 -30.48
N ILE A 41 -0.08 -6.86 -30.91
CA ILE A 41 -1.16 -7.39 -31.76
C ILE A 41 -2.50 -7.38 -31.00
N PRO A 42 -2.61 -7.94 -29.78
CA PRO A 42 -3.84 -7.83 -28.98
C PRO A 42 -4.32 -6.40 -28.77
N LEU A 43 -3.42 -5.45 -28.56
CA LEU A 43 -3.76 -4.03 -28.41
C LEU A 43 -4.38 -3.47 -29.69
N GLN A 44 -3.80 -3.75 -30.86
CA GLN A 44 -4.37 -3.31 -32.14
C GLN A 44 -5.74 -3.94 -32.41
N GLU A 45 -5.90 -5.23 -32.13
CA GLU A 45 -7.19 -5.92 -32.29
C GLU A 45 -8.27 -5.36 -31.37
N LEU A 46 -7.91 -5.08 -30.11
CA LEU A 46 -8.83 -4.50 -29.13
C LEU A 46 -9.21 -3.07 -29.52
N LYS A 47 -8.26 -2.26 -30.01
CA LYS A 47 -8.53 -0.92 -30.55
C LYS A 47 -9.48 -0.96 -31.74
N MET A 48 -9.27 -1.88 -32.68
CA MET A 48 -10.17 -2.05 -33.82
C MET A 48 -11.60 -2.37 -33.37
N ARG A 49 -11.78 -3.16 -32.29
CA ARG A 49 -13.11 -3.42 -31.72
C ARG A 49 -13.68 -2.21 -31.00
N LEU A 50 -12.86 -1.49 -30.24
CA LEU A 50 -13.26 -0.30 -29.50
C LEU A 50 -13.82 0.81 -30.40
N PHE A 51 -13.23 0.99 -31.58
CA PHE A 51 -13.64 2.02 -32.54
C PHE A 51 -14.78 1.59 -33.49
N ARG A 52 -15.28 0.36 -33.42
CA ARG A 52 -16.48 -0.03 -34.17
C ARG A 52 -17.74 0.45 -33.45
N ASP A 53 -18.77 0.79 -34.23
CA ASP A 53 -20.07 1.24 -33.69
C ASP A 53 -21.00 0.09 -33.27
N ASP A 54 -20.62 -1.17 -33.50
CA ASP A 54 -21.47 -2.36 -33.34
C ASP A 54 -21.61 -2.87 -31.90
N ALA A 55 -20.68 -2.55 -31.00
CA ALA A 55 -20.70 -3.03 -29.61
C ALA A 55 -20.46 -1.91 -28.59
N SER A 56 -21.40 -1.70 -27.67
CA SER A 56 -21.24 -0.77 -26.54
C SER A 56 -20.37 -1.36 -25.42
N VAL A 57 -20.35 -2.69 -25.28
CA VAL A 57 -19.55 -3.40 -24.27
C VAL A 57 -18.60 -4.38 -24.95
N ILE A 58 -17.35 -4.39 -24.50
CA ILE A 58 -16.29 -5.27 -24.99
C ILE A 58 -15.73 -6.04 -23.80
N VAL A 59 -15.81 -7.37 -23.88
CA VAL A 59 -15.31 -8.24 -22.81
C VAL A 59 -13.97 -8.83 -23.23
N VAL A 60 -12.91 -8.60 -22.47
CA VAL A 60 -11.60 -9.26 -22.61
C VAL A 60 -11.55 -10.42 -21.63
N SER A 61 -11.59 -11.64 -22.16
CA SER A 61 -11.60 -12.87 -21.39
C SER A 61 -10.31 -13.66 -21.58
N ALA A 62 -9.73 -14.13 -20.47
CA ALA A 62 -8.53 -14.96 -20.44
C ALA A 62 -8.34 -15.56 -19.04
N PRO A 63 -7.62 -16.68 -18.89
CA PRO A 63 -7.22 -17.18 -17.58
C PRO A 63 -6.44 -16.14 -16.74
N GLY A 64 -6.29 -16.41 -15.44
CA GLY A 64 -5.48 -15.57 -14.55
C GLY A 64 -4.03 -15.47 -15.02
N GLY A 65 -3.36 -14.34 -14.77
CA GLY A 65 -1.93 -14.19 -15.09
C GLY A 65 -1.59 -14.01 -16.59
N CYS A 66 -2.59 -14.00 -17.49
CA CYS A 66 -2.40 -13.81 -18.94
C CYS A 66 -2.15 -12.37 -19.39
N GLY A 67 -2.21 -11.38 -18.49
CA GLY A 67 -1.93 -9.97 -18.82
C GLY A 67 -3.14 -9.12 -19.23
N LYS A 68 -4.38 -9.54 -18.93
CA LYS A 68 -5.61 -8.77 -19.20
C LYS A 68 -5.56 -7.33 -18.68
N THR A 69 -5.27 -7.17 -17.39
CA THR A 69 -5.07 -5.87 -16.73
C THR A 69 -3.95 -5.06 -17.39
N THR A 70 -2.88 -5.72 -17.85
CA THR A 70 -1.79 -5.02 -18.56
C THR A 70 -2.26 -4.52 -19.93
N LEU A 71 -3.02 -5.32 -20.67
CA LEU A 71 -3.61 -4.91 -21.95
C LEU A 71 -4.61 -3.76 -21.78
N ALA A 72 -5.46 -3.78 -20.75
CA ALA A 72 -6.38 -2.69 -20.45
C ALA A 72 -5.64 -1.39 -20.13
N LYS A 73 -4.59 -1.45 -19.30
CA LYS A 73 -3.72 -0.30 -19.01
C LYS A 73 -3.05 0.25 -20.27
N MET A 74 -2.49 -0.62 -21.12
CA MET A 74 -1.90 -0.22 -22.41
C MET A 74 -2.93 0.47 -23.31
N LEU A 75 -4.16 -0.05 -23.39
CA LEU A 75 -5.24 0.56 -24.16
C LEU A 75 -5.57 1.97 -23.69
N CYS A 76 -5.71 2.17 -22.37
CA CYS A 76 -5.97 3.50 -21.80
C CYS A 76 -4.82 4.49 -22.01
N HIS A 77 -3.59 3.99 -22.19
CA HIS A 77 -2.40 4.81 -22.41
C HIS A 77 -2.06 5.03 -23.89
N ASP A 78 -2.71 4.31 -24.81
CA ASP A 78 -2.52 4.44 -26.25
C ASP A 78 -2.91 5.82 -26.76
N HIS A 79 -2.08 6.37 -27.66
CA HIS A 79 -2.25 7.71 -28.21
C HIS A 79 -3.60 7.91 -28.91
N GLN A 80 -4.04 6.96 -29.73
CA GLN A 80 -5.27 7.10 -30.50
C GLN A 80 -6.50 6.99 -29.59
N VAL A 81 -6.44 6.13 -28.57
CA VAL A 81 -7.50 6.02 -27.55
C VAL A 81 -7.58 7.31 -26.75
N LYS A 82 -6.45 7.86 -26.30
CA LYS A 82 -6.39 9.16 -25.61
C LYS A 82 -6.86 10.32 -26.49
N GLU A 83 -6.57 10.33 -27.79
CA GLU A 83 -7.07 11.37 -28.69
C GLU A 83 -8.60 11.31 -28.85
N ASN A 84 -9.17 10.10 -28.92
CA ASN A 84 -10.60 9.90 -29.11
C ASN A 84 -11.42 10.20 -27.83
N PHE A 85 -11.00 9.67 -26.69
CA PHE A 85 -11.72 9.78 -25.41
C PHE A 85 -11.22 10.92 -24.52
N LYS A 86 -10.04 11.50 -24.80
CA LYS A 86 -9.43 12.58 -24.03
C LYS A 86 -9.34 12.24 -22.54
N ASN A 87 -9.95 13.07 -21.70
CA ASN A 87 -9.97 12.88 -20.24
C ASN A 87 -11.15 12.03 -19.76
N ASN A 88 -11.97 11.48 -20.66
CA ASN A 88 -13.16 10.69 -20.32
C ASN A 88 -12.86 9.17 -20.35
N ILE A 89 -11.69 8.79 -19.85
CA ILE A 89 -11.32 7.39 -19.65
C ILE A 89 -11.36 7.12 -18.15
N PHE A 90 -12.36 6.36 -17.72
CA PHE A 90 -12.57 6.02 -16.32
C PHE A 90 -12.15 4.57 -16.08
N TYR A 91 -11.14 4.35 -15.25
CA TYR A 91 -10.63 3.04 -14.89
C TYR A 91 -11.05 2.68 -13.47
N VAL A 92 -11.65 1.51 -13.31
CA VAL A 92 -12.15 1.00 -12.03
C VAL A 92 -11.80 -0.47 -11.90
N THR A 93 -11.10 -0.83 -10.82
CA THR A 93 -10.88 -2.24 -10.45
C THR A 93 -12.06 -2.74 -9.63
N VAL A 94 -12.62 -3.88 -10.03
CA VAL A 94 -13.85 -4.45 -9.47
C VAL A 94 -13.49 -5.55 -8.47
N SER A 95 -13.53 -5.24 -7.17
CA SER A 95 -13.27 -6.25 -6.12
C SER A 95 -14.47 -7.18 -5.89
N LYS A 96 -14.24 -8.34 -5.27
CA LYS A 96 -15.31 -9.28 -4.83
C LYS A 96 -16.33 -8.64 -3.90
N ALA A 97 -15.89 -7.73 -3.03
CA ALA A 97 -16.76 -6.92 -2.17
C ALA A 97 -17.26 -5.69 -2.95
N PHE A 98 -17.95 -5.95 -4.06
CA PHE A 98 -18.40 -4.93 -4.99
C PHE A 98 -19.25 -3.87 -4.29
N ASN A 99 -18.86 -2.60 -4.40
CA ASN A 99 -19.61 -1.47 -3.86
C ASN A 99 -19.92 -0.46 -4.98
N LEU A 100 -21.12 -0.56 -5.54
CA LEU A 100 -21.59 0.31 -6.62
C LEU A 100 -21.48 1.78 -6.24
N ASN A 101 -21.92 2.12 -5.02
CA ASN A 101 -21.89 3.48 -4.52
C ASN A 101 -20.45 4.02 -4.54
N ALA A 102 -19.47 3.27 -4.06
CA ALA A 102 -18.07 3.69 -4.08
C ALA A 102 -17.54 3.98 -5.50
N ILE A 103 -17.94 3.17 -6.48
CA ILE A 103 -17.57 3.38 -7.89
C ILE A 103 -18.20 4.67 -8.42
N VAL A 104 -19.50 4.86 -8.20
CA VAL A 104 -20.21 6.08 -8.64
C VAL A 104 -19.62 7.31 -7.95
N GLN A 105 -19.38 7.28 -6.64
CA GLN A 105 -18.74 8.38 -5.91
C GLN A 105 -17.37 8.73 -6.51
N SER A 106 -16.56 7.72 -6.85
CA SER A 106 -15.25 7.92 -7.48
C SER A 106 -15.37 8.62 -8.84
N LEU A 107 -16.36 8.26 -9.65
CA LEU A 107 -16.63 8.90 -10.94
C LEU A 107 -17.04 10.38 -10.79
N PHE A 108 -17.87 10.70 -9.79
CA PHE A 108 -18.22 12.10 -9.48
C PHE A 108 -16.99 12.92 -9.06
N GLN A 109 -16.15 12.36 -8.18
CA GLN A 109 -14.92 12.99 -7.72
C GLN A 109 -13.93 13.22 -8.87
N HIS A 110 -13.76 12.26 -9.78
CA HIS A 110 -12.87 12.39 -10.94
C HIS A 110 -13.28 13.56 -11.84
N ASN A 111 -14.57 13.82 -11.99
CA ASN A 111 -15.09 14.93 -12.78
C ASN A 111 -15.17 16.26 -12.00
N GLY A 112 -14.68 16.29 -10.74
CA GLY A 112 -14.68 17.50 -9.90
C GLY A 112 -16.05 17.95 -9.41
N HIS A 113 -17.07 17.07 -9.48
CA HIS A 113 -18.40 17.36 -8.96
C HIS A 113 -18.49 17.01 -7.47
N GLY A 114 -19.38 17.70 -6.74
CA GLY A 114 -19.74 17.30 -5.38
C GLY A 114 -20.39 15.92 -5.40
N VAL A 115 -19.94 15.04 -4.51
CA VAL A 115 -20.46 13.67 -4.41
C VAL A 115 -21.87 13.72 -3.81
N PRO A 116 -22.89 13.19 -4.49
CA PRO A 116 -24.24 13.11 -3.95
C PRO A 116 -24.35 12.02 -2.87
N ASP A 117 -25.22 12.23 -1.89
CA ASP A 117 -25.64 11.16 -0.97
C ASP A 117 -26.67 10.28 -1.67
N PHE A 118 -26.30 9.04 -1.99
CA PHE A 118 -27.19 8.08 -2.64
C PHE A 118 -28.13 7.43 -1.62
N GLN A 119 -29.43 7.39 -1.93
CA GLN A 119 -30.41 6.74 -1.06
C GLN A 119 -30.38 5.21 -1.18
N ASN A 120 -30.08 4.70 -2.37
CA ASN A 120 -29.95 3.28 -2.70
C ASN A 120 -29.16 3.12 -4.00
N ASP A 121 -28.91 1.87 -4.39
CA ASP A 121 -28.14 1.55 -5.61
C ASP A 121 -28.81 2.07 -6.89
N GLU A 122 -30.14 2.06 -6.98
CA GLU A 122 -30.87 2.57 -8.16
C GLU A 122 -30.71 4.08 -8.33
N ASP A 123 -30.76 4.84 -7.23
CA ASP A 123 -30.45 6.27 -7.21
C ASP A 123 -29.00 6.53 -7.64
N ALA A 124 -28.04 5.74 -7.17
CA ALA A 124 -26.64 5.85 -7.59
C ALA A 124 -26.47 5.61 -9.11
N VAL A 125 -27.13 4.59 -9.67
CA VAL A 125 -27.13 4.33 -11.12
C VAL A 125 -27.74 5.50 -11.89
N ASN A 126 -28.90 6.00 -11.46
CA ASN A 126 -29.57 7.12 -12.11
C ASN A 126 -28.72 8.40 -12.11
N GLN A 127 -28.03 8.68 -11.00
CA GLN A 127 -27.12 9.81 -10.90
C GLN A 127 -25.85 9.63 -11.73
N LEU A 128 -25.33 8.40 -11.82
CA LEU A 128 -24.24 8.07 -12.75
C LEU A 128 -24.66 8.35 -14.20
N GLU A 129 -25.84 7.89 -14.61
CA GLU A 129 -26.35 8.12 -15.97
C GLU A 129 -26.48 9.63 -16.25
N GLN A 130 -26.98 10.42 -15.30
CA GLN A 130 -27.06 11.87 -15.42
C GLN A 130 -25.70 12.54 -15.56
N LEU A 131 -24.70 12.11 -14.78
CA LEU A 131 -23.32 12.60 -14.88
C LEU A 131 -22.76 12.31 -16.28
N LEU A 132 -22.90 11.07 -16.76
CA LEU A 132 -22.45 10.69 -18.10
C LEU A 132 -23.18 11.49 -19.19
N LYS A 133 -24.48 11.75 -19.04
CA LYS A 133 -25.28 12.60 -19.94
C LYS A 133 -24.79 14.06 -19.97
N GLN A 134 -24.29 14.60 -18.87
CA GLN A 134 -23.68 15.94 -18.84
C GLN A 134 -22.36 15.98 -19.62
N ILE A 135 -21.62 14.86 -19.66
CA ILE A 135 -20.37 14.70 -20.40
C ILE A 135 -20.64 14.39 -21.91
N ALA A 136 -21.91 14.14 -22.28
CA ALA A 136 -22.29 13.39 -23.48
C ALA A 136 -22.17 14.01 -24.90
N PRO A 137 -21.62 15.20 -25.18
CA PRO A 137 -21.10 15.42 -26.52
C PRO A 137 -19.74 14.72 -26.75
N ALA A 138 -19.00 14.40 -25.69
CA ALA A 138 -17.67 13.79 -25.78
C ALA A 138 -17.75 12.25 -25.67
N PRO A 139 -16.93 11.50 -26.42
CA PRO A 139 -16.81 10.04 -26.24
C PRO A 139 -16.36 9.70 -24.82
N THR A 140 -16.89 8.62 -24.26
CA THR A 140 -16.55 8.15 -22.91
C THR A 140 -16.23 6.66 -22.91
N LEU A 141 -15.16 6.29 -22.21
CA LEU A 141 -14.74 4.91 -22.00
C LEU A 141 -14.74 4.59 -20.51
N LEU A 142 -15.55 3.62 -20.09
CA LEU A 142 -15.51 3.03 -18.76
C LEU A 142 -14.78 1.68 -18.81
N VAL A 143 -13.73 1.52 -18.02
CA VAL A 143 -12.97 0.28 -17.88
C VAL A 143 -13.28 -0.33 -16.53
N LEU A 144 -13.87 -1.52 -16.55
CA LEU A 144 -14.14 -2.36 -15.38
C LEU A 144 -13.14 -3.51 -15.39
N ASP A 145 -12.08 -3.39 -14.61
CA ASP A 145 -11.00 -4.36 -14.53
C ASP A 145 -11.30 -5.44 -13.46
N ASP A 146 -11.06 -6.70 -13.81
CA ASP A 146 -11.23 -7.90 -12.99
C ASP A 146 -12.64 -8.23 -12.49
N VAL A 147 -13.61 -8.25 -13.41
CA VAL A 147 -15.01 -8.58 -13.10
C VAL A 147 -15.19 -10.10 -12.87
N TRP A 148 -15.84 -10.46 -11.76
CA TRP A 148 -16.06 -11.85 -11.30
C TRP A 148 -17.28 -12.52 -11.94
N SER A 149 -17.30 -13.86 -11.99
CA SER A 149 -18.50 -14.64 -12.39
C SER A 149 -19.69 -14.34 -11.47
N GLY A 150 -20.91 -14.28 -12.01
CA GLY A 150 -22.11 -13.96 -11.24
C GLY A 150 -22.36 -12.46 -11.06
N SER A 151 -21.49 -11.61 -11.64
CA SER A 151 -21.59 -10.14 -11.62
C SER A 151 -22.40 -9.58 -12.80
N GLU A 152 -23.14 -10.41 -13.55
CA GLU A 152 -23.90 -9.97 -14.72
C GLU A 152 -24.92 -8.88 -14.37
N SER A 153 -25.61 -9.02 -13.24
CA SER A 153 -26.53 -7.99 -12.74
C SER A 153 -25.81 -6.70 -12.35
N LEU A 154 -24.53 -6.77 -11.96
CA LEU A 154 -23.73 -5.60 -11.65
C LEU A 154 -23.30 -4.87 -12.91
N LEU A 155 -22.96 -5.61 -13.97
CA LEU A 155 -22.65 -5.02 -15.28
C LEU A 155 -23.87 -4.32 -15.88
N ASP A 156 -25.09 -4.86 -15.70
CA ASP A 156 -26.34 -4.23 -16.15
C ASP A 156 -26.48 -2.78 -15.63
N ASN A 157 -25.99 -2.49 -14.41
CA ASN A 157 -26.07 -1.17 -13.78
C ASN A 157 -25.21 -0.08 -14.46
N PHE A 158 -24.28 -0.46 -15.34
CA PHE A 158 -23.41 0.49 -16.05
C PHE A 158 -23.72 0.63 -17.54
N VAL A 159 -24.61 -0.22 -18.08
CA VAL A 159 -24.96 -0.24 -19.50
C VAL A 159 -26.06 0.77 -19.77
N PHE A 160 -25.69 1.88 -20.42
CA PHE A 160 -26.61 2.95 -20.78
C PHE A 160 -26.71 3.09 -22.31
N GLU A 161 -27.92 3.31 -22.83
CA GLU A 161 -28.13 3.60 -24.26
C GLU A 161 -27.71 5.03 -24.57
N MET A 162 -26.43 5.22 -24.89
CA MET A 162 -25.84 6.53 -25.16
C MET A 162 -24.90 6.50 -26.36
N PRO A 163 -24.94 7.52 -27.25
CA PRO A 163 -24.01 7.61 -28.36
C PRO A 163 -22.58 7.81 -27.83
N LYS A 164 -21.62 7.08 -28.41
CA LYS A 164 -20.18 7.19 -28.10
C LYS A 164 -19.78 6.86 -26.66
N TYR A 165 -20.60 6.09 -25.95
CA TYR A 165 -20.25 5.48 -24.66
C TYR A 165 -19.82 4.02 -24.87
N LYS A 166 -18.64 3.66 -24.37
CA LYS A 166 -18.06 2.32 -24.47
C LYS A 166 -17.67 1.80 -23.10
N ILE A 167 -17.85 0.50 -22.89
CA ILE A 167 -17.42 -0.21 -21.68
C ILE A 167 -16.43 -1.30 -22.07
N LEU A 168 -15.25 -1.30 -21.43
CA LEU A 168 -14.30 -2.40 -21.50
C LEU A 168 -14.36 -3.18 -20.19
N VAL A 169 -14.63 -4.47 -20.27
CA VAL A 169 -14.64 -5.37 -19.13
C VAL A 169 -13.47 -6.34 -19.26
N THR A 170 -12.62 -6.48 -18.24
CA THR A 170 -11.68 -7.61 -18.17
C THR A 170 -12.20 -8.66 -17.20
N SER A 171 -12.08 -9.94 -17.54
CA SER A 171 -12.56 -11.02 -16.68
C SER A 171 -11.85 -12.35 -16.95
N ARG A 172 -11.87 -13.25 -15.96
CA ARG A 172 -11.53 -14.67 -16.16
C ARG A 172 -12.63 -15.45 -16.88
N PHE A 173 -13.85 -14.89 -16.91
CA PHE A 173 -15.04 -15.51 -17.46
C PHE A 173 -15.48 -14.81 -18.75
N GLU A 174 -16.35 -15.46 -19.51
CA GLU A 174 -17.02 -14.84 -20.64
C GLU A 174 -18.37 -14.32 -20.17
N PHE A 175 -18.81 -13.18 -20.73
CA PHE A 175 -20.16 -12.68 -20.51
C PHE A 175 -20.90 -12.52 -21.84
N PRO A 176 -21.41 -13.61 -22.44
CA PRO A 176 -22.01 -13.60 -23.77
C PRO A 176 -23.18 -12.62 -23.92
N ARG A 177 -23.87 -12.30 -22.82
CA ARG A 177 -24.99 -11.36 -22.77
C ARG A 177 -24.59 -9.93 -23.15
N PHE A 178 -23.35 -9.51 -22.89
CA PHE A 178 -22.87 -8.14 -23.14
C PHE A 178 -22.14 -8.00 -24.48
N GLY A 179 -22.26 -8.97 -25.39
CA GLY A 179 -21.76 -8.86 -26.75
C GLY A 179 -20.41 -9.54 -26.99
N SER A 180 -19.60 -8.97 -27.88
CA SER A 180 -18.43 -9.66 -28.43
C SER A 180 -17.33 -9.82 -27.39
N THR A 181 -16.92 -11.07 -27.15
CA THR A 181 -15.79 -11.38 -26.28
C THR A 181 -14.50 -11.44 -27.10
N TYR A 182 -13.46 -10.74 -26.64
CA TYR A 182 -12.09 -10.87 -27.09
C TYR A 182 -11.37 -11.88 -26.20
N LYS A 183 -11.02 -13.04 -26.76
CA LYS A 183 -10.21 -14.04 -26.05
C LYS A 183 -8.75 -13.66 -26.21
N LEU A 184 -8.12 -13.22 -25.12
CA LEU A 184 -6.71 -12.87 -25.12
C LEU A 184 -5.87 -14.16 -25.23
N PRO A 185 -5.07 -14.34 -26.31
CA PRO A 185 -4.20 -15.50 -26.44
C PRO A 185 -3.07 -15.47 -25.41
N LEU A 186 -2.55 -16.66 -25.08
CA LEU A 186 -1.29 -16.81 -24.35
C LEU A 186 -0.10 -16.35 -25.22
N LEU A 187 1.03 -16.04 -24.57
CA LEU A 187 2.24 -15.67 -25.30
C LEU A 187 2.74 -16.85 -26.14
N LYS A 188 3.09 -16.56 -27.39
CA LYS A 188 3.73 -17.52 -28.29
C LYS A 188 5.22 -17.63 -27.97
N ASP A 189 5.86 -18.69 -28.44
CA ASP A 189 7.21 -19.10 -28.02
C ASP A 189 8.25 -17.97 -28.08
N GLU A 190 8.29 -17.18 -29.15
CA GLU A 190 9.24 -16.04 -29.27
C GLU A 190 9.03 -14.94 -28.21
N ASP A 191 7.76 -14.54 -27.99
CA ASP A 191 7.40 -13.53 -27.00
C ASP A 191 7.57 -14.07 -25.58
N ALA A 192 7.21 -15.33 -25.36
CA ALA A 192 7.37 -16.04 -24.10
C ALA A 192 8.86 -16.17 -23.73
N MET A 193 9.69 -16.54 -24.70
CA MET A 193 11.14 -16.62 -24.57
C MET A 193 11.73 -15.25 -24.25
N THR A 194 11.35 -14.21 -24.99
CA THR A 194 11.79 -12.83 -24.73
C THR A 194 11.45 -12.38 -23.31
N LEU A 195 10.22 -12.63 -22.86
CA LEU A 195 9.78 -12.28 -21.52
C LEU A 195 10.54 -13.08 -20.44
N PHE A 196 10.72 -14.39 -20.64
CA PHE A 196 11.49 -15.24 -19.73
C PHE A 196 12.94 -14.78 -19.61
N ARG A 197 13.63 -14.58 -20.74
CA ARG A 197 15.03 -14.13 -20.78
C ARG A 197 15.23 -12.81 -20.04
N SER A 198 14.30 -11.86 -20.19
CA SER A 198 14.34 -10.59 -19.47
C SER A 198 14.26 -10.72 -17.94
N SER A 199 13.68 -11.83 -17.46
CA SER A 199 13.52 -12.12 -16.03
C SER A 199 14.63 -13.02 -15.49
N ALA A 200 15.11 -13.98 -16.29
CA ALA A 200 16.08 -14.99 -15.87
C ALA A 200 17.53 -14.51 -15.97
N PHE A 201 17.87 -13.66 -16.94
CA PHE A 201 19.25 -13.26 -17.20
C PHE A 201 19.49 -11.82 -16.76
N GLN A 202 20.47 -11.62 -15.88
CA GLN A 202 20.97 -10.27 -15.53
C GLN A 202 21.93 -9.78 -16.61
N GLN A 203 21.96 -8.47 -16.86
CA GLN A 203 22.85 -7.85 -17.84
C GLN A 203 24.34 -7.87 -17.43
N ASP A 204 24.65 -8.38 -16.23
CA ASP A 204 25.97 -8.25 -15.61
C ASP A 204 27.00 -9.29 -16.11
N GLY A 205 26.63 -10.18 -17.05
CA GLY A 205 27.53 -11.06 -17.81
C GLY A 205 28.27 -12.14 -17.00
N ARG A 206 27.98 -12.28 -15.69
CA ARG A 206 28.67 -13.21 -14.76
C ARG A 206 27.84 -14.42 -14.35
N SER A 207 26.59 -14.52 -14.80
CA SER A 207 25.70 -15.64 -14.48
C SER A 207 25.94 -16.84 -15.38
N TYR A 208 25.74 -18.05 -14.84
CA TYR A 208 25.63 -19.27 -15.65
C TYR A 208 24.60 -19.06 -16.76
N MET A 209 25.01 -19.34 -18.00
CA MET A 209 24.11 -19.37 -19.16
C MET A 209 23.78 -20.83 -19.46
N PRO A 210 22.53 -21.28 -19.21
CA PRO A 210 22.10 -22.62 -19.55
C PRO A 210 22.09 -22.84 -21.05
N ASP A 211 22.12 -24.11 -21.45
CA ASP A 211 21.89 -24.51 -22.84
C ASP A 211 20.50 -24.03 -23.32
N GLU A 212 20.41 -23.62 -24.59
CA GLU A 212 19.17 -23.13 -25.18
C GLU A 212 18.06 -24.19 -25.13
N ASP A 213 18.40 -25.46 -25.35
CA ASP A 213 17.46 -26.59 -25.23
C ASP A 213 16.82 -26.67 -23.83
N LEU A 214 17.58 -26.31 -22.79
CA LEU A 214 17.10 -26.32 -21.41
C LEU A 214 16.21 -25.10 -21.14
N VAL A 215 16.57 -23.94 -21.70
CA VAL A 215 15.75 -22.72 -21.63
C VAL A 215 14.41 -22.94 -22.33
N GLU A 216 14.42 -23.51 -23.54
CA GLU A 216 13.22 -23.83 -24.31
C GLU A 216 12.28 -24.75 -23.54
N LYS A 217 12.77 -25.86 -22.97
CA LYS A 217 11.96 -26.77 -22.13
C LYS A 217 11.32 -26.06 -20.93
N ILE A 218 12.03 -25.10 -20.33
CA ILE A 218 11.49 -24.34 -19.19
C ILE A 218 10.40 -23.37 -19.63
N VAL A 219 10.61 -22.68 -20.76
CA VAL A 219 9.63 -21.77 -21.35
C VAL A 219 8.37 -22.53 -21.79
N GLU A 220 8.54 -23.69 -22.42
CA GLU A 220 7.45 -24.63 -22.76
C GLU A 220 6.69 -25.06 -21.51
N GLY A 221 7.41 -25.40 -20.43
CA GLY A 221 6.81 -25.77 -19.15
C GLY A 221 5.97 -24.64 -18.53
N CYS A 222 6.30 -23.38 -18.78
CA CYS A 222 5.51 -22.21 -18.35
C CYS A 222 4.23 -21.98 -19.19
N LYS A 223 4.04 -22.73 -20.27
CA LYS A 223 2.85 -22.73 -21.16
C LYS A 223 2.40 -21.34 -21.61
N GLY A 224 3.35 -20.42 -21.83
CA GLY A 224 3.06 -19.07 -22.34
C GLY A 224 2.35 -18.13 -21.36
N PHE A 225 2.28 -18.45 -20.06
CA PHE A 225 1.71 -17.56 -19.05
C PHE A 225 2.72 -16.47 -18.63
N PRO A 226 2.46 -15.16 -18.87
CA PRO A 226 3.36 -14.08 -18.50
C PRO A 226 3.78 -14.08 -17.02
N LEU A 227 2.85 -14.36 -16.10
CA LEU A 227 3.14 -14.43 -14.67
C LEU A 227 4.10 -15.60 -14.35
N ALA A 228 3.86 -16.79 -14.91
CA ALA A 228 4.74 -17.95 -14.72
C ALA A 228 6.14 -17.67 -15.26
N LEU A 229 6.25 -17.17 -16.48
CA LEU A 229 7.52 -16.85 -17.13
C LEU A 229 8.36 -15.89 -16.27
N ARG A 230 7.73 -14.86 -15.70
CA ARG A 230 8.39 -13.89 -14.81
C ARG A 230 8.84 -14.48 -13.48
N VAL A 231 7.98 -15.26 -12.83
CA VAL A 231 8.25 -15.85 -11.51
C VAL A 231 9.28 -16.98 -11.61
N VAL A 232 9.12 -17.89 -12.57
CA VAL A 232 10.07 -18.98 -12.84
C VAL A 232 11.41 -18.41 -13.29
N GLY A 233 11.41 -17.44 -14.21
CA GLY A 233 12.63 -16.78 -14.67
C GLY A 233 13.42 -16.16 -13.51
N ARG A 234 12.77 -15.35 -12.66
CA ARG A 234 13.45 -14.78 -11.47
C ARG A 234 13.85 -15.83 -10.44
N SER A 235 13.10 -16.92 -10.30
CA SER A 235 13.45 -18.03 -9.40
C SER A 235 14.77 -18.70 -9.81
N LEU A 236 15.02 -18.83 -11.12
CA LEU A 236 16.21 -19.44 -11.72
C LEU A 236 17.37 -18.46 -11.97
N CYS A 237 17.11 -17.16 -11.86
CA CYS A 237 18.11 -16.11 -12.05
C CYS A 237 19.30 -16.31 -11.09
N GLY A 238 20.51 -16.43 -11.67
CA GLY A 238 21.75 -16.66 -10.93
C GLY A 238 21.87 -18.05 -10.29
N GLN A 239 20.98 -19.00 -10.58
CA GLN A 239 21.05 -20.37 -10.08
C GLN A 239 22.02 -21.24 -10.91
N PRO A 240 22.64 -22.26 -10.31
CA PRO A 240 23.53 -23.18 -11.02
C PRO A 240 22.75 -24.16 -11.91
N ALA A 241 23.46 -24.83 -12.82
CA ALA A 241 22.87 -25.73 -13.84
C ALA A 241 21.92 -26.78 -13.25
N GLU A 242 22.29 -27.37 -12.11
CA GLU A 242 21.54 -28.44 -11.45
C GLU A 242 20.14 -27.98 -11.03
N ALA A 243 19.98 -26.69 -10.66
CA ALA A 243 18.69 -26.14 -10.30
C ALA A 243 17.74 -26.00 -11.51
N TRP A 244 18.31 -25.71 -12.69
CA TRP A 244 17.56 -25.63 -13.95
C TRP A 244 17.13 -27.03 -14.42
N GLU A 245 18.04 -27.99 -14.39
CA GLU A 245 17.75 -29.39 -14.75
C GLU A 245 16.72 -30.01 -13.79
N SER A 246 16.89 -29.81 -12.49
CA SER A 246 15.95 -30.28 -11.47
C SER A 246 14.55 -29.72 -11.70
N ARG A 247 14.41 -28.48 -12.17
CA ARG A 247 13.10 -27.88 -12.47
C ARG A 247 12.35 -28.68 -13.54
N VAL A 248 13.03 -28.98 -14.65
CA VAL A 248 12.43 -29.74 -15.75
C VAL A 248 12.05 -31.16 -15.31
N LEU A 249 12.89 -31.79 -14.49
CA LEU A 249 12.62 -33.12 -13.93
C LEU A 249 11.39 -33.10 -13.00
N THR A 250 11.23 -32.07 -12.16
CA THR A 250 10.06 -31.97 -11.26
C THR A 250 8.74 -31.86 -12.02
N TRP A 251 8.70 -31.13 -13.14
CA TRP A 251 7.50 -31.05 -13.98
C TRP A 251 7.19 -32.35 -14.72
N SER A 252 8.23 -33.11 -15.08
CA SER A 252 8.09 -34.40 -15.75
C SER A 252 7.54 -35.50 -14.83
N ASN A 253 7.76 -35.38 -13.51
CA ASN A 253 7.38 -36.38 -12.49
C ASN A 253 6.11 -36.04 -11.71
N GLY A 254 5.56 -34.83 -11.87
CA GLY A 254 4.39 -34.36 -11.11
C GLY A 254 3.06 -34.89 -11.67
N GLN A 255 2.22 -35.51 -10.83
CA GLN A 255 0.82 -35.76 -11.15
C GLN A 255 0.02 -34.45 -11.07
N SER A 256 -0.85 -34.20 -12.05
CA SER A 256 -1.77 -33.06 -12.04
C SER A 256 -2.82 -33.24 -10.92
N ILE A 257 -2.69 -32.50 -9.83
CA ILE A 257 -3.61 -32.55 -8.68
C ILE A 257 -4.90 -31.72 -8.91
N PHE A 258 -4.97 -30.91 -9.98
CA PHE A 258 -6.01 -29.88 -10.13
C PHE A 258 -6.92 -30.09 -11.35
N SER A 259 -8.18 -29.68 -11.20
CA SER A 259 -9.15 -29.51 -12.28
C SER A 259 -9.13 -28.08 -12.84
N SER A 260 -9.08 -27.98 -14.17
CA SER A 260 -9.27 -26.82 -15.07
C SER A 260 -8.32 -25.60 -15.05
N ASP A 261 -7.61 -25.26 -13.95
CA ASP A 261 -6.58 -24.18 -13.90
C ASP A 261 -5.16 -24.72 -13.55
N SER A 262 -4.94 -26.00 -13.82
CA SER A 262 -3.88 -26.84 -13.22
C SER A 262 -2.44 -26.44 -13.52
N ASP A 263 -2.17 -25.92 -14.70
CA ASP A 263 -0.80 -25.83 -15.20
C ASP A 263 -0.05 -24.62 -14.64
N LEU A 264 -0.75 -23.49 -14.51
CA LEU A 264 -0.17 -22.25 -13.98
C LEU A 264 0.16 -22.40 -12.49
N LEU A 265 -0.73 -22.99 -11.70
CA LEU A 265 -0.48 -23.23 -10.27
C LEU A 265 0.69 -24.20 -10.06
N LEU A 266 0.83 -25.24 -10.89
CA LEU A 266 2.00 -26.13 -10.85
C LEU A 266 3.30 -25.39 -11.18
N CYS A 267 3.28 -24.50 -12.18
CA CYS A 267 4.43 -23.66 -12.52
C CYS A 267 4.84 -22.77 -11.35
N LEU A 268 3.88 -22.08 -10.74
CA LEU A 268 4.13 -21.17 -9.62
C LEU A 268 4.56 -21.94 -8.36
N GLN A 269 3.98 -23.11 -8.09
CA GLN A 269 4.34 -23.99 -6.97
C GLN A 269 5.81 -24.38 -7.01
N SER A 270 6.34 -24.75 -8.19
CA SER A 270 7.76 -25.11 -8.32
C SER A 270 8.71 -23.98 -7.90
N SER A 271 8.30 -22.72 -8.09
CA SER A 271 9.07 -21.56 -7.66
C SER A 271 8.97 -21.30 -6.15
N LEU A 272 7.87 -21.72 -5.53
CA LEU A 272 7.69 -21.71 -4.08
C LEU A 272 8.47 -22.83 -3.40
N ASP A 273 8.56 -24.02 -4.01
CA ASP A 273 9.35 -25.13 -3.49
C ASP A 273 10.85 -24.82 -3.49
N ALA A 274 11.33 -24.04 -4.46
CA ALA A 274 12.68 -23.49 -4.46
C ALA A 274 12.97 -22.52 -3.28
N LEU A 275 11.95 -22.10 -2.53
CA LEU A 275 12.12 -21.32 -1.29
C LEU A 275 12.19 -22.20 -0.04
N ALA A 276 11.91 -23.50 -0.13
CA ALA A 276 11.88 -24.39 1.03
C ALA A 276 13.20 -24.41 1.81
N ASP A 277 14.33 -24.32 1.09
CA ASP A 277 15.66 -24.29 1.70
C ASP A 277 16.10 -22.87 2.11
N LYS A 278 15.31 -21.84 1.82
CA LYS A 278 15.62 -20.42 2.09
C LYS A 278 15.07 -19.91 3.43
N GLY A 279 15.10 -20.76 4.45
CA GLY A 279 14.67 -20.40 5.81
C GLY A 279 13.18 -20.05 5.88
N ILE A 280 12.85 -18.87 6.40
CA ILE A 280 11.45 -18.45 6.61
C ILE A 280 10.80 -17.81 5.39
N LEU A 281 11.52 -17.64 4.28
CA LEU A 281 11.04 -16.88 3.12
C LEU A 281 9.76 -17.49 2.51
N LYS A 282 9.68 -18.83 2.47
CA LYS A 282 8.46 -19.55 2.09
C LYS A 282 7.30 -19.19 3.03
N GLU A 283 7.53 -19.19 4.34
CA GLU A 283 6.50 -18.84 5.32
C GLU A 283 6.08 -17.36 5.22
N CYS A 284 7.01 -16.44 4.95
CA CYS A 284 6.69 -15.03 4.66
C CYS A 284 5.78 -14.89 3.44
N PHE A 285 6.05 -15.60 2.33
CA PHE A 285 5.15 -15.61 1.17
C PHE A 285 3.77 -16.14 1.53
N MET A 286 3.72 -17.24 2.29
CA MET A 286 2.47 -17.86 2.73
C MET A 286 1.63 -16.93 3.60
N ASP A 287 2.25 -16.08 4.43
CA ASP A 287 1.54 -15.09 5.25
C ASP A 287 0.85 -14.00 4.40
N LEU A 288 1.33 -13.72 3.19
CA LEU A 288 0.70 -12.73 2.31
C LEU A 288 -0.72 -13.13 1.93
N GLY A 289 -1.01 -14.44 1.89
CA GLY A 289 -2.36 -14.97 1.65
C GLY A 289 -3.38 -14.53 2.69
N SER A 290 -2.94 -14.12 3.88
CA SER A 290 -3.80 -13.68 4.98
C SER A 290 -4.34 -12.25 4.83
N PHE A 291 -3.87 -11.48 3.86
CA PHE A 291 -4.44 -10.17 3.57
C PHE A 291 -5.56 -10.28 2.52
N PRO A 292 -6.51 -9.35 2.47
CA PRO A 292 -7.57 -9.36 1.46
C PRO A 292 -7.01 -9.20 0.04
N GLU A 293 -7.79 -9.70 -0.92
CA GLU A 293 -7.51 -9.53 -2.35
C GLU A 293 -7.66 -8.07 -2.78
N ASP A 294 -6.97 -7.66 -3.83
CA ASP A 294 -7.00 -6.29 -4.40
C ASP A 294 -6.66 -5.13 -3.45
N GLN A 295 -6.15 -5.43 -2.24
CA GLN A 295 -5.78 -4.41 -1.26
C GLN A 295 -4.28 -4.14 -1.25
N LYS A 296 -3.94 -2.86 -1.13
CA LYS A 296 -2.57 -2.40 -0.90
C LYS A 296 -2.18 -2.79 0.53
N ILE A 297 -1.25 -3.73 0.69
CA ILE A 297 -0.80 -4.17 2.00
C ILE A 297 0.32 -3.24 2.48
N PRO A 298 0.20 -2.55 3.62
CA PRO A 298 1.27 -1.71 4.13
C PRO A 298 2.52 -2.56 4.43
N ALA A 299 3.68 -2.23 3.86
CA ALA A 299 4.90 -3.00 4.07
C ALA A 299 5.28 -3.04 5.57
N THR A 300 5.01 -1.97 6.31
CA THR A 300 5.19 -1.91 7.77
C THR A 300 4.35 -2.95 8.53
N ALA A 301 3.14 -3.27 8.07
CA ALA A 301 2.31 -4.30 8.70
C ALA A 301 2.94 -5.69 8.57
N LEU A 302 3.49 -6.00 7.39
CA LEU A 302 4.22 -7.26 7.15
C LEU A 302 5.52 -7.33 7.94
N ILE A 303 6.28 -6.23 7.98
CA ILE A 303 7.53 -6.14 8.76
C ILE A 303 7.26 -6.40 10.24
N ASP A 304 6.25 -5.73 10.80
CA ASP A 304 5.86 -5.89 12.21
C ASP A 304 5.39 -7.31 12.52
N MET A 305 4.60 -7.90 11.62
CA MET A 305 4.11 -9.27 11.74
C MET A 305 5.27 -10.28 11.70
N TRP A 306 6.17 -10.18 10.72
CA TRP A 306 7.28 -11.12 10.54
C TRP A 306 8.34 -11.02 11.63
N GLU A 307 8.61 -9.81 12.16
CA GLU A 307 9.52 -9.64 13.30
C GLU A 307 9.08 -10.45 14.51
N GLU A 308 7.78 -10.49 14.80
CA GLU A 308 7.23 -11.19 15.96
C GLU A 308 6.94 -12.68 15.70
N LEU A 309 6.40 -13.02 14.53
CA LEU A 309 6.11 -14.42 14.15
C LEU A 309 7.39 -15.24 14.00
N TYR A 310 8.46 -14.65 13.47
CA TYR A 310 9.70 -15.38 13.19
C TYR A 310 10.87 -14.97 14.08
N LYS A 311 10.61 -14.16 15.12
CA LYS A 311 11.59 -13.78 16.15
C LYS A 311 12.87 -13.18 15.55
N LEU A 312 12.70 -12.27 14.59
CA LEU A 312 13.82 -11.71 13.84
C LEU A 312 14.64 -10.69 14.64
N HIS A 313 14.06 -10.10 15.70
CA HIS A 313 14.71 -9.28 16.74
C HIS A 313 15.82 -8.31 16.26
N THR A 314 15.68 -7.72 15.07
CA THR A 314 16.74 -6.89 14.44
C THR A 314 16.23 -5.53 13.98
N GLY A 315 15.09 -5.09 14.51
CA GLY A 315 14.56 -3.76 14.21
C GLY A 315 14.03 -3.63 12.77
N GLY A 316 13.58 -4.74 12.17
CA GLY A 316 12.94 -4.79 10.86
C GLY A 316 13.85 -5.23 9.72
N VAL A 317 15.17 -5.30 9.91
CA VAL A 317 16.14 -5.47 8.81
C VAL A 317 15.97 -6.81 8.08
N PHE A 318 15.83 -7.92 8.80
CA PHE A 318 15.62 -9.22 8.15
C PHE A 318 14.24 -9.32 7.48
N ALA A 319 13.20 -8.76 8.10
CA ALA A 319 11.86 -8.73 7.51
C ALA A 319 11.85 -7.91 6.20
N ILE A 320 12.53 -6.77 6.20
CA ILE A 320 12.75 -5.93 5.01
C ILE A 320 13.51 -6.70 3.93
N ASN A 321 14.58 -7.42 4.29
CA ASN A 321 15.32 -8.23 3.33
C ASN A 321 14.46 -9.32 2.69
N ASN A 322 13.61 -9.99 3.48
CA ASN A 322 12.64 -10.96 2.95
C ASN A 322 11.64 -10.31 1.99
N LEU A 323 11.14 -9.11 2.33
CA LEU A 323 10.25 -8.33 1.46
C LEU A 323 10.90 -8.04 0.10
N GLN A 324 12.15 -7.57 0.13
CA GLN A 324 12.94 -7.27 -1.07
C GLN A 324 13.23 -8.53 -1.90
N GLU A 325 13.57 -9.64 -1.26
CA GLU A 325 13.80 -10.92 -1.94
C GLU A 325 12.52 -11.47 -2.60
N LEU A 326 11.37 -11.38 -1.93
CA LEU A 326 10.08 -11.75 -2.52
C LEU A 326 9.72 -10.85 -3.71
N SER A 327 9.99 -9.55 -3.60
CA SER A 327 9.81 -8.60 -4.71
C SER A 327 10.73 -8.92 -5.89
N PHE A 328 12.01 -9.21 -5.62
CA PHE A 328 12.99 -9.60 -6.63
C PHE A 328 12.56 -10.86 -7.39
N ARG A 329 11.91 -11.80 -6.68
CA ARG A 329 11.37 -13.04 -7.26
C ARG A 329 10.05 -12.86 -8.02
N ASN A 330 9.53 -11.64 -8.15
CA ASN A 330 8.21 -11.34 -8.70
C ASN A 330 7.06 -12.07 -7.95
N LEU A 331 7.25 -12.43 -6.68
CA LEU A 331 6.22 -13.04 -5.84
C LEU A 331 5.33 -12.01 -5.14
N LEU A 332 5.77 -10.75 -5.17
CA LEU A 332 4.99 -9.57 -4.80
C LEU A 332 5.53 -8.37 -5.58
N THR A 333 4.79 -7.27 -5.59
CA THR A 333 5.26 -5.99 -6.14
C THR A 333 5.33 -4.95 -5.05
N LEU A 334 6.48 -4.30 -4.89
CA LEU A 334 6.62 -3.12 -4.04
C LEU A 334 6.24 -1.87 -4.81
N VAL A 335 5.38 -1.07 -4.20
CA VAL A 335 4.92 0.20 -4.73
C VAL A 335 5.13 1.26 -3.67
N ASP A 336 5.94 2.26 -3.97
CA ASP A 336 6.11 3.43 -3.13
C ASP A 336 5.09 4.50 -3.51
N ALA A 337 4.42 5.05 -2.49
CA ALA A 337 3.52 6.19 -2.60
C ALA A 337 4.25 7.46 -3.04
N ARG A 338 5.55 7.57 -2.71
CA ARG A 338 6.44 8.64 -3.15
C ARG A 338 7.76 8.05 -3.61
N LYS A 339 8.18 8.34 -4.84
CA LYS A 339 9.53 8.00 -5.30
C LYS A 339 10.49 9.07 -4.80
N ASP A 340 10.89 8.94 -3.54
CA ASP A 340 12.10 9.62 -3.07
C ASP A 340 13.29 8.80 -3.56
N GLU A 341 14.37 9.45 -4.03
CA GLU A 341 15.60 8.72 -4.37
C GLU A 341 15.96 7.78 -3.21
N SER A 342 16.29 6.54 -3.59
CA SER A 342 16.55 5.39 -2.75
C SER A 342 17.73 5.61 -1.80
N ASP A 343 17.56 6.44 -0.79
CA ASP A 343 18.36 6.39 0.41
C ASP A 343 17.61 5.53 1.42
N VAL A 344 18.21 4.37 1.66
CA VAL A 344 17.82 3.35 2.63
C VAL A 344 17.86 3.95 4.04
N ASP A 345 16.89 4.80 4.38
CA ASP A 345 16.61 5.22 5.76
C ASP A 345 15.77 4.18 6.50
N GLY A 346 15.59 2.99 5.89
CA GLY A 346 14.79 1.88 6.43
C GLY A 346 13.32 2.27 6.66
N CYS A 347 12.83 3.32 6.00
CA CYS A 347 11.48 3.83 6.16
C CYS A 347 10.56 3.21 5.11
N TYR A 348 9.75 2.24 5.53
CA TYR A 348 8.74 1.56 4.70
C TYR A 348 7.33 2.11 4.94
N ASN A 349 7.21 3.28 5.58
CA ASN A 349 5.91 3.88 5.91
C ASN A 349 5.10 4.23 4.66
N ASP A 350 5.79 4.65 3.59
CA ASP A 350 5.19 5.03 2.30
C ASP A 350 5.24 3.86 1.27
N THR A 351 5.67 2.67 1.70
CA THR A 351 5.83 1.49 0.83
C THR A 351 4.72 0.48 1.06
N TYR A 352 4.18 -0.03 -0.03
CA TYR A 352 3.08 -0.98 -0.02
C TYR A 352 3.36 -2.17 -0.91
N VAL A 353 2.77 -3.29 -0.53
CA VAL A 353 2.86 -4.56 -1.23
C VAL A 353 1.56 -4.78 -1.99
N MET A 354 1.70 -5.02 -3.30
CA MET A 354 0.65 -5.56 -4.15
C MET A 354 0.93 -7.04 -4.38
N LEU A 355 -0.06 -7.88 -4.08
CA LEU A 355 0.00 -9.32 -4.33
C LEU A 355 -0.92 -9.66 -5.50
N HIS A 356 -0.41 -10.44 -6.45
CA HIS A 356 -1.26 -10.94 -7.54
C HIS A 356 -2.21 -12.02 -7.01
N ASP A 357 -3.48 -11.99 -7.41
CA ASP A 357 -4.54 -12.91 -6.94
C ASP A 357 -4.17 -14.37 -7.04
N LEU A 358 -3.56 -14.82 -8.15
CA LEU A 358 -3.11 -16.21 -8.29
C LEU A 358 -2.04 -16.61 -7.29
N LEU A 359 -1.16 -15.68 -6.91
CA LEU A 359 -0.14 -15.91 -5.88
C LEU A 359 -0.80 -15.97 -4.49
N ARG A 360 -1.81 -15.13 -4.27
CA ARG A 360 -2.66 -15.18 -3.07
C ARG A 360 -3.40 -16.51 -2.96
N GLU A 361 -4.08 -16.92 -4.03
CA GLU A 361 -4.79 -18.20 -4.14
C GLU A 361 -3.84 -19.38 -3.91
N LEU A 362 -2.63 -19.33 -4.48
CA LEU A 362 -1.60 -20.35 -4.23
C LEU A 362 -1.22 -20.43 -2.74
N ALA A 363 -0.98 -19.29 -2.09
CA ALA A 363 -0.66 -19.25 -0.65
C ALA A 363 -1.81 -19.79 0.22
N ILE A 364 -3.06 -19.48 -0.13
CA ILE A 364 -4.26 -20.00 0.56
C ILE A 364 -4.39 -21.50 0.33
N TYR A 365 -4.22 -21.97 -0.91
CA TYR A 365 -4.31 -23.38 -1.27
C TYR A 365 -3.24 -24.22 -0.57
N GLN A 366 -2.00 -23.74 -0.55
CA GLN A 366 -0.90 -24.40 0.15
C GLN A 366 -1.17 -24.45 1.67
N SER A 367 -1.80 -23.42 2.23
CA SER A 367 -2.23 -23.42 3.64
C SER A 367 -3.40 -24.36 3.91
N SER A 368 -4.19 -24.71 2.88
CA SER A 368 -5.41 -25.51 3.04
C SER A 368 -5.20 -27.02 2.91
N GLN A 369 -3.98 -27.45 2.54
CA GLN A 369 -3.61 -28.87 2.42
C GLN A 369 -3.68 -29.62 3.76
N GLU A 370 -3.42 -28.92 4.86
CA GLU A 370 -3.53 -29.49 6.20
C GLU A 370 -4.97 -29.42 6.72
N PRO A 371 -5.40 -30.36 7.59
CA PRO A 371 -6.65 -30.26 8.33
C PRO A 371 -6.73 -28.93 9.08
N ILE A 372 -7.93 -28.33 9.13
CA ILE A 372 -8.11 -26.95 9.61
C ILE A 372 -7.55 -26.71 11.03
N GLU A 373 -7.60 -27.73 11.89
CA GLU A 373 -7.10 -27.70 13.26
C GLU A 373 -5.57 -27.59 13.34
N GLN A 374 -4.86 -28.08 12.31
CA GLN A 374 -3.41 -28.13 12.23
C GLN A 374 -2.80 -26.96 11.44
N ARG A 375 -3.63 -26.22 10.70
CA ARG A 375 -3.16 -25.12 9.85
C ARG A 375 -2.45 -24.06 10.68
N LYS A 376 -1.25 -23.68 10.24
CA LYS A 376 -0.50 -22.55 10.80
C LYS A 376 -1.23 -21.20 10.61
N ARG A 377 -2.06 -21.10 9.57
CA ARG A 377 -2.78 -19.89 9.15
C ARG A 377 -4.25 -20.19 9.01
N LEU A 378 -5.09 -19.42 9.68
CA LEU A 378 -6.54 -19.43 9.48
C LEU A 378 -6.95 -18.13 8.81
N ILE A 379 -7.59 -18.25 7.66
CA ILE A 379 -8.09 -17.13 6.87
C ILE A 379 -9.59 -17.34 6.77
N VAL A 380 -10.36 -16.37 7.28
CA VAL A 380 -11.81 -16.49 7.39
C VAL A 380 -12.48 -15.26 6.83
N ASP A 381 -13.36 -15.46 5.86
CA ASP A 381 -14.22 -14.41 5.34
C ASP A 381 -15.65 -14.63 5.85
N LEU A 382 -16.17 -13.65 6.60
CA LEU A 382 -17.51 -13.64 7.18
C LEU A 382 -18.40 -12.71 6.35
N SER A 383 -19.32 -13.29 5.57
CA SER A 383 -20.29 -12.54 4.77
C SER A 383 -21.74 -12.87 5.15
N GLY A 384 -22.60 -11.85 5.13
CA GLY A 384 -24.02 -11.96 5.47
C GLY A 384 -24.29 -12.48 6.88
N GLY A 385 -23.38 -12.23 7.84
CA GLY A 385 -23.46 -12.73 9.22
C GLY A 385 -23.31 -14.24 9.36
N LYS A 386 -22.93 -14.97 8.31
CA LYS A 386 -22.73 -16.42 8.35
C LYS A 386 -21.31 -16.73 8.81
N VAL A 387 -21.22 -17.43 9.91
CA VAL A 387 -19.95 -17.95 10.45
C VAL A 387 -19.76 -19.38 9.95
N PRO A 388 -18.53 -19.80 9.56
CA PRO A 388 -18.28 -21.16 9.09
C PRO A 388 -18.74 -22.23 10.10
N ASN A 389 -19.24 -23.36 9.59
CA ASN A 389 -19.77 -24.45 10.43
C ASN A 389 -18.74 -24.99 11.44
N TRP A 390 -17.46 -25.03 11.05
CA TRP A 390 -16.39 -25.49 11.95
C TRP A 390 -16.17 -24.52 13.12
N TRP A 391 -16.44 -23.22 12.94
CA TRP A 391 -16.30 -22.21 14.00
C TRP A 391 -17.49 -22.26 14.97
N THR A 392 -18.72 -22.48 14.48
CA THR A 392 -19.88 -22.63 15.38
C THR A 392 -19.83 -23.92 16.20
N GLN A 393 -19.18 -24.98 15.69
CA GLN A 393 -18.91 -26.23 16.41
C GLN A 393 -17.65 -26.14 17.31
N ALA A 394 -16.84 -25.08 17.20
CA ALA A 394 -15.54 -24.95 17.84
C ALA A 394 -15.56 -24.69 19.36
N ASN A 395 -16.72 -24.69 20.02
CA ASN A 395 -16.78 -24.49 21.48
C ASN A 395 -15.98 -25.54 22.28
N GLN A 396 -15.43 -26.59 21.65
CA GLN A 396 -14.54 -27.60 22.27
C GLN A 396 -13.23 -27.89 21.50
N GLN A 397 -12.96 -27.27 20.35
CA GLN A 397 -11.75 -27.55 19.54
C GLN A 397 -10.73 -26.43 19.65
N HIS A 398 -9.47 -26.80 19.90
CA HIS A 398 -8.32 -25.89 19.90
C HIS A 398 -7.70 -25.85 18.50
N PHE A 399 -7.52 -24.65 17.94
CA PHE A 399 -6.80 -24.47 16.68
C PHE A 399 -5.33 -24.13 16.94
N GLY A 400 -4.42 -24.84 16.26
CA GLY A 400 -2.97 -24.63 16.34
C GLY A 400 -2.43 -23.45 15.52
N ALA A 401 -3.31 -22.56 15.06
CA ALA A 401 -2.95 -21.45 14.18
C ALA A 401 -2.11 -20.40 14.90
N ARG A 402 -1.07 -19.91 14.23
CA ARG A 402 -0.20 -18.83 14.71
C ARG A 402 -0.60 -17.47 14.13
N LEU A 403 -1.24 -17.49 12.96
CA LEU A 403 -1.79 -16.32 12.28
C LEU A 403 -3.28 -16.53 12.02
N LEU A 404 -4.11 -15.60 12.51
CA LEU A 404 -5.53 -15.56 12.26
C LEU A 404 -5.88 -14.29 11.50
N SER A 405 -6.51 -14.43 10.34
CA SER A 405 -7.06 -13.32 9.56
C SER A 405 -8.56 -13.49 9.41
N ILE A 406 -9.30 -12.45 9.77
CA ILE A 406 -10.76 -12.41 9.67
C ILE A 406 -11.15 -11.18 8.87
N SER A 407 -11.88 -11.39 7.77
CA SER A 407 -12.52 -10.33 6.98
C SER A 407 -14.02 -10.33 7.23
N THR A 408 -14.63 -9.17 7.39
CA THR A 408 -16.09 -9.03 7.52
C THR A 408 -16.64 -8.04 6.51
N ASP A 409 -17.85 -8.30 6.01
CA ASP A 409 -18.60 -7.37 5.17
C ASP A 409 -19.34 -6.29 5.98
N GLU A 410 -19.99 -5.35 5.28
CA GLU A 410 -20.79 -4.28 5.88
C GLU A 410 -22.00 -4.79 6.67
N LEU A 411 -22.48 -6.00 6.38
CA LEU A 411 -23.65 -6.60 7.04
C LEU A 411 -23.29 -7.24 8.39
N PHE A 412 -22.00 -7.35 8.71
CA PHE A 412 -21.56 -7.97 9.95
C PHE A 412 -21.91 -7.12 11.18
N SER A 413 -22.75 -7.66 12.05
CA SER A 413 -23.29 -6.97 13.23
C SER A 413 -22.31 -6.79 14.39
N SER A 414 -21.02 -7.10 14.21
CA SER A 414 -20.01 -7.16 15.29
C SER A 414 -20.38 -8.14 16.42
N SER A 415 -21.22 -9.13 16.14
CA SER A 415 -21.57 -10.21 17.07
C SER A 415 -20.59 -11.36 16.93
N TRP A 416 -19.58 -11.38 17.80
CA TRP A 416 -18.51 -12.37 17.75
C TRP A 416 -18.91 -13.72 18.35
N CYS A 417 -18.69 -14.79 17.61
CA CYS A 417 -18.66 -16.15 18.18
C CYS A 417 -17.33 -16.36 18.90
N ASN A 418 -17.36 -17.06 20.03
CA ASN A 418 -16.15 -17.44 20.74
C ASN A 418 -15.29 -18.40 19.87
N ILE A 419 -13.97 -18.27 19.92
CA ILE A 419 -13.03 -19.16 19.23
C ILE A 419 -11.81 -19.42 20.11
N GLN A 420 -11.42 -20.69 20.25
CA GLN A 420 -10.26 -21.09 21.05
C GLN A 420 -9.00 -21.13 20.16
N THR A 421 -8.23 -20.05 20.18
CA THR A 421 -7.00 -19.89 19.37
C THR A 421 -5.80 -19.45 20.24
N PRO A 422 -5.38 -20.28 21.21
CA PRO A 422 -4.36 -19.89 22.20
C PRO A 422 -2.96 -19.69 21.59
N GLU A 423 -2.69 -20.29 20.43
CA GLU A 423 -1.40 -20.22 19.73
C GLU A 423 -1.26 -19.01 18.81
N VAL A 424 -2.30 -18.19 18.65
CA VAL A 424 -2.27 -17.03 17.76
C VAL A 424 -1.29 -15.98 18.28
N GLU A 425 -0.30 -15.67 17.46
CA GLU A 425 0.72 -14.64 17.69
C GLU A 425 0.43 -13.37 16.88
N ALA A 426 -0.30 -13.49 15.76
CA ALA A 426 -0.70 -12.35 14.93
C ALA A 426 -2.18 -12.45 14.55
N LEU A 427 -2.91 -11.34 14.73
CA LEU A 427 -4.32 -11.21 14.39
C LEU A 427 -4.51 -10.07 13.39
N ILE A 428 -5.11 -10.40 12.24
CA ILE A 428 -5.51 -9.43 11.21
C ILE A 428 -7.04 -9.38 11.20
N LEU A 429 -7.60 -8.19 11.43
CA LEU A 429 -9.03 -7.94 11.39
C LEU A 429 -9.32 -6.90 10.31
N ASN A 430 -9.94 -7.34 9.22
CA ASN A 430 -10.44 -6.47 8.17
C ASN A 430 -11.96 -6.38 8.31
N PHE A 431 -12.51 -5.19 8.46
CA PHE A 431 -13.95 -5.02 8.61
C PHE A 431 -14.44 -3.84 7.81
N GLN A 432 -15.75 -3.75 7.63
CA GLN A 432 -16.41 -2.62 7.01
C GLN A 432 -17.48 -2.11 7.98
N SER A 433 -17.27 -0.93 8.57
CA SER A 433 -18.29 -0.28 9.39
C SER A 433 -18.28 1.23 9.18
N LYS A 434 -19.48 1.81 9.17
CA LYS A 434 -19.70 3.26 9.06
C LYS A 434 -19.67 3.97 10.41
N GLU A 435 -20.06 3.27 11.48
CA GLU A 435 -20.28 3.88 12.80
C GLU A 435 -19.41 3.25 13.88
N ASN A 436 -19.75 2.03 14.31
CA ASN A 436 -19.16 1.37 15.47
C ASN A 436 -18.59 0.01 15.08
N TYR A 437 -17.50 -0.38 15.72
CA TYR A 437 -16.94 -1.72 15.63
C TYR A 437 -16.50 -2.20 17.01
N THR A 438 -17.06 -3.32 17.45
CA THR A 438 -16.74 -3.90 18.75
C THR A 438 -15.60 -4.89 18.60
N LEU A 439 -14.50 -4.65 19.30
CA LEU A 439 -13.39 -5.61 19.32
C LEU A 439 -13.84 -6.95 19.97
N PRO A 440 -13.44 -8.09 19.38
CA PRO A 440 -13.88 -9.40 19.86
C PRO A 440 -13.47 -9.73 21.30
N GLU A 441 -14.43 -10.23 22.08
CA GLU A 441 -14.21 -10.59 23.49
C GLU A 441 -13.23 -11.78 23.65
N PHE A 442 -13.20 -12.69 22.67
CA PHE A 442 -12.30 -13.85 22.67
C PHE A 442 -10.83 -13.46 22.67
N MET A 443 -10.49 -12.22 22.28
CA MET A 443 -9.11 -11.72 22.31
C MET A 443 -8.52 -11.83 23.72
N LYS A 444 -9.33 -11.72 24.78
CA LYS A 444 -8.87 -11.89 26.18
C LYS A 444 -8.16 -13.22 26.44
N GLN A 445 -8.43 -14.24 25.62
CA GLN A 445 -7.87 -15.59 25.76
C GLN A 445 -6.63 -15.81 24.89
N MET A 446 -6.26 -14.83 24.06
CA MET A 446 -5.11 -14.92 23.15
C MET A 446 -3.81 -14.50 23.85
N GLU A 447 -3.36 -15.31 24.82
CA GLU A 447 -2.20 -15.00 25.67
C GLU A 447 -0.89 -14.79 24.88
N LYS A 448 -0.78 -15.41 23.70
CA LYS A 448 0.40 -15.33 22.82
C LYS A 448 0.33 -14.21 21.77
N LEU A 449 -0.77 -13.45 21.70
CA LEU A 449 -0.94 -12.42 20.67
C LEU A 449 0.08 -11.29 20.84
N LYS A 450 0.91 -11.09 19.82
CA LYS A 450 1.96 -10.06 19.77
C LYS A 450 1.64 -8.94 18.79
N VAL A 451 0.96 -9.25 17.70
CA VAL A 451 0.69 -8.30 16.61
C VAL A 451 -0.80 -8.23 16.32
N LEU A 452 -1.35 -7.01 16.33
CA LEU A 452 -2.71 -6.73 15.91
C LEU A 452 -2.69 -5.76 14.73
N VAL A 453 -3.29 -6.17 13.61
CA VAL A 453 -3.57 -5.30 12.46
C VAL A 453 -5.09 -5.17 12.34
N LEU A 454 -5.59 -3.95 12.44
CA LEU A 454 -7.02 -3.66 12.36
C LEU A 454 -7.28 -2.62 11.26
N THR A 455 -8.00 -3.04 10.22
CA THR A 455 -8.26 -2.22 9.03
C THR A 455 -9.76 -2.10 8.81
N ASN A 456 -10.27 -0.86 8.83
CA ASN A 456 -11.61 -0.56 8.39
C ASN A 456 -11.63 -0.17 6.90
N ASN A 457 -12.24 -1.00 6.08
CA ASN A 457 -12.46 -0.76 4.65
C ASN A 457 -13.78 -0.03 4.38
N GLY A 458 -14.45 0.47 5.43
CA GLY A 458 -15.65 1.28 5.34
C GLY A 458 -15.36 2.71 4.86
N PRO A 459 -16.40 3.47 4.44
CA PRO A 459 -16.23 4.80 3.83
C PRO A 459 -15.81 5.89 4.82
N SER A 460 -15.89 5.64 6.12
CA SER A 460 -15.49 6.60 7.14
C SER A 460 -14.91 5.89 8.36
N PRO A 461 -14.07 6.57 9.17
CA PRO A 461 -13.46 5.92 10.32
C PRO A 461 -14.50 5.38 11.32
N ALA A 462 -14.41 4.12 11.74
CA ALA A 462 -15.36 3.53 12.69
C ALA A 462 -14.90 3.68 14.15
N GLN A 463 -15.82 3.96 15.06
CA GLN A 463 -15.58 4.05 16.49
C GLN A 463 -15.28 2.66 17.07
N LEU A 464 -14.11 2.51 17.68
CA LEU A 464 -13.77 1.28 18.39
C LEU A 464 -14.49 1.24 19.74
N ILE A 465 -15.22 0.15 19.94
CA ILE A 465 -15.84 -0.25 21.20
C ILE A 465 -15.00 -1.39 21.79
N ASN A 466 -14.97 -1.47 23.13
CA ASN A 466 -14.21 -2.48 23.87
C ASN A 466 -12.68 -2.36 23.73
N PHE A 467 -12.16 -1.15 23.54
CA PHE A 467 -10.72 -0.90 23.36
C PHE A 467 -9.85 -1.37 24.55
N SER A 468 -10.42 -1.43 25.75
CA SER A 468 -9.73 -1.90 26.96
C SER A 468 -9.30 -3.37 26.88
N VAL A 469 -9.90 -4.18 26.01
CA VAL A 469 -9.48 -5.58 25.77
C VAL A 469 -8.01 -5.66 25.39
N LEU A 470 -7.51 -4.66 24.64
CA LEU A 470 -6.15 -4.65 24.15
C LEU A 470 -5.11 -4.53 25.28
N GLY A 471 -5.44 -3.82 26.35
CA GLY A 471 -4.53 -3.70 27.50
C GLY A 471 -4.61 -4.87 28.48
N SER A 472 -5.50 -5.85 28.25
CA SER A 472 -5.51 -7.13 28.98
C SER A 472 -4.59 -8.18 28.36
N LEU A 473 -4.06 -7.93 27.15
CA LEU A 473 -3.23 -8.87 26.41
C LEU A 473 -1.78 -8.84 26.91
N PRO A 474 -1.26 -9.93 27.49
CA PRO A 474 0.04 -9.91 28.14
C PRO A 474 1.21 -9.89 27.15
N SER A 475 1.05 -10.36 25.92
CA SER A 475 2.16 -10.48 24.94
C SER A 475 2.12 -9.42 23.84
N LEU A 476 1.14 -8.51 23.86
CA LEU A 476 0.90 -7.59 22.75
C LEU A 476 2.04 -6.55 22.65
N LYS A 477 2.71 -6.54 21.50
CA LYS A 477 3.89 -5.72 21.22
C LYS A 477 3.68 -4.69 20.13
N ARG A 478 2.83 -4.98 19.14
CA ARG A 478 2.63 -4.12 17.97
C ARG A 478 1.16 -3.99 17.64
N ILE A 479 0.70 -2.76 17.46
CA ILE A 479 -0.66 -2.46 17.02
C ILE A 479 -0.59 -1.54 15.80
N ARG A 480 -1.29 -1.94 14.73
CA ARG A 480 -1.64 -1.08 13.61
C ARG A 480 -3.14 -0.90 13.56
N LEU A 481 -3.59 0.35 13.60
CA LEU A 481 -4.99 0.72 13.44
C LEU A 481 -5.14 1.60 12.20
N GLU A 482 -6.13 1.28 11.36
CA GLU A 482 -6.37 1.99 10.11
C GLU A 482 -7.86 2.32 9.95
N GLN A 483 -8.17 3.58 9.63
CA GLN A 483 -9.53 4.08 9.43
C GLN A 483 -10.46 3.85 10.64
N VAL A 484 -9.98 4.19 11.84
CA VAL A 484 -10.77 4.05 13.09
C VAL A 484 -10.78 5.32 13.93
N ARG A 485 -11.79 5.47 14.80
CA ARG A 485 -11.83 6.47 15.86
C ARG A 485 -11.43 5.82 17.17
N ILE A 486 -10.36 6.33 17.77
CA ILE A 486 -9.83 5.79 19.02
C ILE A 486 -10.61 6.44 20.17
N PRO A 487 -11.24 5.66 21.07
CA PRO A 487 -11.96 6.22 22.20
C PRO A 487 -11.01 6.96 23.17
N PRO A 488 -11.54 7.84 24.03
CA PRO A 488 -10.75 8.53 25.05
C PRO A 488 -9.97 7.56 25.94
N LEU A 489 -8.64 7.71 25.97
CA LEU A 489 -7.77 6.82 26.73
C LEU A 489 -7.90 7.02 28.26
N CYS A 490 -8.50 8.13 28.74
CA CYS A 490 -8.66 8.38 30.18
C CYS A 490 -9.62 7.40 30.87
N ASN A 491 -10.47 6.73 30.11
CA ASN A 491 -11.49 5.83 30.65
C ASN A 491 -10.97 4.39 30.76
N THR A 492 -9.73 4.12 30.36
CA THR A 492 -9.15 2.78 30.46
C THR A 492 -8.34 2.64 31.74
N THR A 493 -8.56 1.53 32.45
CA THR A 493 -7.70 1.08 33.55
C THR A 493 -6.57 0.18 33.05
N ALA A 494 -6.48 -0.04 31.74
CA ALA A 494 -5.58 -1.00 31.14
C ALA A 494 -4.16 -0.42 30.93
N GLU A 495 -3.13 -1.20 31.29
CA GLU A 495 -1.72 -0.84 31.14
C GLU A 495 -1.10 -1.69 30.02
N PHE A 496 -0.61 -1.05 28.96
CA PHE A 496 -0.04 -1.73 27.79
C PHE A 496 1.45 -1.99 27.99
N LYS A 497 1.78 -2.84 28.98
CA LYS A 497 3.16 -3.01 29.47
C LYS A 497 4.15 -3.47 28.42
N ASN A 498 3.74 -4.33 27.49
CA ASN A 498 4.66 -4.92 26.50
C ASN A 498 4.55 -4.27 25.12
N LEU A 499 3.74 -3.20 24.99
CA LEU A 499 3.53 -2.55 23.72
C LEU A 499 4.74 -1.70 23.33
N GLU A 500 5.40 -2.09 22.26
CA GLU A 500 6.63 -1.48 21.75
C GLU A 500 6.36 -0.56 20.55
N LYS A 501 5.30 -0.83 19.76
CA LYS A 501 4.97 -0.06 18.56
C LYS A 501 3.48 0.21 18.37
N ILE A 502 3.15 1.45 18.05
CA ILE A 502 1.80 1.89 17.63
C ILE A 502 1.90 2.57 16.27
N SER A 503 1.07 2.13 15.32
CA SER A 503 0.86 2.79 14.03
C SER A 503 -0.61 3.15 13.84
N LEU A 504 -0.89 4.44 13.67
CA LEU A 504 -2.22 4.99 13.45
C LEU A 504 -2.29 5.59 12.06
N VAL A 505 -3.13 5.04 11.19
CA VAL A 505 -3.25 5.48 9.80
C VAL A 505 -4.68 5.90 9.51
N MET A 506 -4.88 7.11 8.99
CA MET A 506 -6.21 7.66 8.69
C MET A 506 -7.19 7.58 9.88
N CYS A 507 -6.66 7.64 11.11
CA CYS A 507 -7.45 7.53 12.33
C CYS A 507 -7.97 8.90 12.79
N LYS A 508 -9.09 8.90 13.53
CA LYS A 508 -9.47 10.05 14.37
C LYS A 508 -8.91 9.85 15.77
N ILE A 509 -7.98 10.72 16.16
CA ILE A 509 -7.19 10.58 17.39
C ILE A 509 -7.30 11.79 18.32
N SER A 510 -7.95 12.87 17.88
CA SER A 510 -8.08 14.11 18.66
C SER A 510 -8.73 13.88 20.02
N GLU A 511 -9.82 13.10 20.07
CA GLU A 511 -10.50 12.74 21.34
C GLU A 511 -9.59 11.91 22.25
N ALA A 512 -8.90 10.90 21.71
CA ALA A 512 -7.96 10.06 22.44
C ALA A 512 -6.80 10.86 23.05
N LEU A 513 -6.36 11.91 22.36
CA LEU A 513 -5.25 12.78 22.74
C LEU A 513 -5.70 14.13 23.35
N SER A 514 -6.98 14.32 23.68
CA SER A 514 -7.49 15.62 24.14
C SER A 514 -7.26 15.88 25.64
N ASN A 515 -6.94 14.86 26.44
CA ASN A 515 -7.00 14.95 27.89
C ASN A 515 -5.65 15.23 28.56
N ARG A 516 -5.59 16.28 29.40
CA ARG A 516 -4.40 16.78 30.10
C ARG A 516 -4.05 16.04 31.40
N SER A 517 -4.91 15.15 31.90
CA SER A 517 -4.70 14.45 33.17
C SER A 517 -4.03 13.07 33.05
N ILE A 518 -3.91 12.54 31.83
CA ILE A 518 -3.37 11.20 31.61
C ILE A 518 -1.83 11.26 31.53
N GLN A 519 -1.16 10.50 32.39
CA GLN A 519 0.24 10.15 32.19
C GLN A 519 0.33 9.03 31.14
N ILE A 520 0.47 9.41 29.87
CA ILE A 520 0.61 8.46 28.75
C ILE A 520 1.80 7.51 28.93
N SER A 521 2.80 7.92 29.70
CA SER A 521 3.93 7.09 30.14
C SER A 521 3.51 5.91 31.03
N ASN A 522 2.40 6.00 31.77
CA ASN A 522 1.89 4.87 32.55
C ASN A 522 1.11 3.89 31.66
N LEU A 523 0.45 4.39 30.61
CA LEU A 523 -0.27 3.57 29.64
C LEU A 523 0.69 2.79 28.75
N PHE A 524 1.73 3.44 28.24
CA PHE A 524 2.67 2.87 27.28
C PHE A 524 4.13 3.00 27.75
N PRO A 525 4.50 2.37 28.87
CA PRO A 525 5.81 2.58 29.49
C PRO A 525 7.00 2.13 28.64
N ASN A 526 6.79 1.16 27.75
CA ASN A 526 7.84 0.55 26.91
C ASN A 526 7.68 0.88 25.42
N LEU A 527 6.96 1.96 25.08
CA LEU A 527 6.77 2.34 23.68
C LEU A 527 8.06 2.83 23.04
N VAL A 528 8.49 2.18 21.97
CA VAL A 528 9.72 2.45 21.23
C VAL A 528 9.47 3.20 19.91
N GLU A 529 8.35 2.91 19.24
CA GLU A 529 8.01 3.48 17.94
C GLU A 529 6.55 3.95 17.90
N LEU A 530 6.35 5.21 17.53
CA LEU A 530 5.03 5.80 17.29
C LEU A 530 4.96 6.36 15.87
N ASN A 531 4.05 5.82 15.08
CA ASN A 531 3.75 6.29 13.74
C ASN A 531 2.31 6.82 13.66
N ILE A 532 2.15 8.03 13.15
CA ILE A 532 0.86 8.68 12.93
C ILE A 532 0.84 9.18 11.48
N ASP A 533 -0.10 8.72 10.68
CA ASP A 533 -0.17 9.06 9.27
C ASP A 533 -1.60 9.35 8.81
N TYR A 534 -1.78 10.38 7.99
CA TYR A 534 -3.10 10.83 7.48
C TYR A 534 -4.17 11.11 8.56
N CYS A 535 -3.77 11.42 9.80
CA CYS A 535 -4.69 11.76 10.89
C CYS A 535 -5.13 13.23 10.81
N ASN A 536 -6.17 13.49 10.03
CA ASN A 536 -6.65 14.84 9.66
C ASN A 536 -7.24 15.67 10.80
N ASP A 537 -7.42 15.10 11.98
CA ASP A 537 -7.93 15.78 13.19
C ASP A 537 -6.82 16.10 14.20
N LEU A 538 -5.58 15.68 13.96
CA LEU A 538 -4.45 16.00 14.83
C LEU A 538 -4.06 17.49 14.70
N VAL A 539 -4.28 18.26 15.76
CA VAL A 539 -3.94 19.70 15.82
C VAL A 539 -2.66 19.94 16.61
N GLU A 540 -2.51 19.28 17.75
CA GLU A 540 -1.36 19.36 18.65
C GLU A 540 -1.12 17.97 19.27
N LEU A 541 0.12 17.68 19.65
CA LEU A 541 0.44 16.50 20.46
C LEU A 541 0.32 16.83 21.95
N LEU A 542 -0.05 15.83 22.75
CA LEU A 542 -0.04 15.96 24.22
C LEU A 542 1.37 16.21 24.76
N GLU A 543 1.51 17.15 25.70
CA GLU A 543 2.79 17.36 26.42
C GLU A 543 3.27 16.08 27.13
N GLY A 544 2.34 15.24 27.61
CA GLY A 544 2.67 13.95 28.23
C GLY A 544 3.39 12.97 27.30
N LEU A 545 3.27 13.10 25.97
CA LEU A 545 4.01 12.28 25.01
C LEU A 545 5.53 12.42 25.22
N CYS A 546 5.99 13.56 25.72
CA CYS A 546 7.39 13.82 26.02
C CYS A 546 7.93 13.01 27.20
N ASP A 547 7.07 12.34 27.96
CA ASP A 547 7.46 11.48 29.09
C ASP A 547 7.64 10.01 28.66
N LEU A 548 7.46 9.68 27.38
CA LEU A 548 7.76 8.36 26.78
C LEU A 548 9.27 8.19 26.55
N VAL A 549 10.03 8.05 27.62
CA VAL A 549 11.51 8.08 27.58
C VAL A 549 12.16 6.95 26.77
N GLU A 550 11.46 5.84 26.54
CA GLU A 550 11.95 4.71 25.72
C GLU A 550 11.76 4.93 24.21
N LEU A 551 11.06 5.99 23.81
CA LEU A 551 10.73 6.25 22.41
C LEU A 551 12.00 6.55 21.60
N LYS A 552 12.24 5.73 20.56
CA LYS A 552 13.37 5.86 19.62
C LYS A 552 12.95 6.43 18.28
N LYS A 553 11.71 6.21 17.86
CA LYS A 553 11.20 6.69 16.57
C LYS A 553 9.83 7.35 16.74
N LEU A 554 9.73 8.61 16.31
CA LEU A 554 8.49 9.34 16.20
C LEU A 554 8.30 9.79 14.75
N SER A 555 7.26 9.29 14.10
CA SER A 555 6.90 9.64 12.73
C SER A 555 5.49 10.18 12.70
N ILE A 556 5.34 11.41 12.22
CA ILE A 556 4.05 12.05 11.98
C ILE A 556 4.06 12.55 10.55
N SER A 557 3.24 11.95 9.71
CA SER A 557 3.17 12.22 8.28
C SER A 557 1.75 12.59 7.86
N ASN A 558 1.62 13.41 6.81
CA ASN A 558 0.32 13.76 6.21
C ASN A 558 -0.74 14.24 7.22
N CYS A 559 -0.33 14.99 8.25
CA CYS A 559 -1.21 15.54 9.28
C CYS A 559 -1.37 17.06 9.09
N PRO A 560 -2.27 17.53 8.21
CA PRO A 560 -2.27 18.91 7.73
C PRO A 560 -2.70 19.95 8.77
N LYS A 561 -3.30 19.52 9.89
CA LYS A 561 -3.72 20.42 10.97
C LYS A 561 -2.69 20.58 12.08
N LEU A 562 -1.64 19.76 12.12
CA LEU A 562 -0.61 19.84 13.15
C LEU A 562 0.10 21.20 13.06
N SER A 563 -0.01 22.01 14.11
CA SER A 563 0.49 23.39 14.12
C SER A 563 1.78 23.59 14.92
N ALA A 564 2.00 22.74 15.93
CA ALA A 564 3.14 22.81 16.83
C ALA A 564 3.49 21.44 17.44
N LEU A 565 4.76 21.29 17.81
CA LEU A 565 5.23 20.22 18.69
C LEU A 565 5.20 20.67 20.16
N PRO A 566 5.12 19.72 21.11
CA PRO A 566 5.13 20.03 22.53
C PRO A 566 6.47 20.63 22.93
N LYS A 567 6.45 21.61 23.84
CA LYS A 567 7.68 22.30 24.29
C LYS A 567 8.62 21.33 24.99
N GLY A 568 8.08 20.25 25.56
CA GLY A 568 8.83 19.19 26.21
C GLY A 568 9.55 18.20 25.29
N ILE A 569 9.47 18.28 23.95
CA ILE A 569 9.95 17.21 23.04
C ILE A 569 11.40 16.78 23.33
N GLY A 570 12.26 17.72 23.72
CA GLY A 570 13.65 17.45 24.13
C GLY A 570 13.85 16.51 25.32
N LYS A 571 12.78 16.11 26.04
CA LYS A 571 12.81 15.07 27.08
C LYS A 571 12.99 13.65 26.51
N LEU A 572 12.67 13.43 25.23
CA LEU A 572 12.80 12.14 24.56
C LEU A 572 14.28 11.82 24.26
N GLY A 573 15.09 11.60 25.31
CA GLY A 573 16.54 11.46 25.20
C GLY A 573 17.01 10.23 24.41
N ASN A 574 16.12 9.27 24.16
CA ASN A 574 16.38 8.09 23.34
C ASN A 574 15.98 8.23 21.87
N LEU A 575 15.36 9.35 21.49
CA LEU A 575 14.86 9.56 20.13
C LEU A 575 16.02 9.59 19.13
N ASP A 576 15.97 8.67 18.18
CA ASP A 576 16.93 8.46 17.09
C ASP A 576 16.38 9.01 15.76
N VAL A 577 15.07 8.88 15.55
CA VAL A 577 14.38 9.33 14.33
C VAL A 577 13.19 10.20 14.69
N LEU A 578 13.16 11.41 14.14
CA LEU A 578 12.02 12.32 14.17
C LEU A 578 11.61 12.66 12.74
N ARG A 579 10.41 12.26 12.33
CA ARG A 579 9.83 12.61 11.01
C ARG A 579 8.54 13.37 11.18
N LEU A 580 8.44 14.49 10.48
CA LEU A 580 7.34 15.45 10.47
C LEU A 580 7.06 15.81 9.01
N ARG A 581 6.51 14.86 8.26
CA ARG A 581 6.33 14.98 6.82
C ARG A 581 4.95 15.56 6.49
N ASP A 582 4.88 16.50 5.56
CA ASP A 582 3.64 17.16 5.10
C ASP A 582 2.76 17.69 6.23
N CYS A 583 3.37 18.08 7.35
CA CYS A 583 2.70 18.79 8.42
C CYS A 583 2.64 20.28 8.02
N VAL A 584 1.78 20.59 7.03
CA VAL A 584 1.81 21.85 6.30
C VAL A 584 1.56 23.11 7.15
N LYS A 585 0.90 22.95 8.32
CA LYS A 585 0.66 24.04 9.29
C LYS A 585 1.70 24.12 10.39
N LEU A 586 2.68 23.22 10.42
CA LEU A 586 3.73 23.25 11.44
C LEU A 586 4.52 24.55 11.31
N SER A 587 4.47 25.38 12.34
CA SER A 587 5.01 26.74 12.30
C SER A 587 6.50 26.84 12.60
N GLY A 588 7.05 25.83 13.30
CA GLY A 588 8.45 25.77 13.68
C GLY A 588 8.74 24.58 14.60
N LEU A 589 10.03 24.36 14.86
CA LEU A 589 10.52 23.38 15.84
C LEU A 589 10.80 24.07 17.18
N PRO A 590 10.50 23.45 18.33
CA PRO A 590 10.76 24.05 19.63
C PRO A 590 12.26 24.05 19.97
N ASP A 591 12.73 25.05 20.72
CA ASP A 591 14.12 25.16 21.20
C ASP A 591 14.63 23.89 21.92
N SER A 592 13.74 23.14 22.57
CA SER A 592 14.10 21.92 23.27
C SER A 592 14.58 20.80 22.35
N ILE A 593 14.39 20.91 21.02
CA ILE A 593 14.89 19.96 20.03
C ILE A 593 16.40 19.71 20.19
N GLY A 594 17.19 20.74 20.55
CA GLY A 594 18.64 20.61 20.75
C GLY A 594 19.04 19.65 21.89
N ARG A 595 18.10 19.25 22.75
CA ARG A 595 18.33 18.27 23.82
C ARG A 595 18.24 16.82 23.33
N LEU A 596 17.77 16.56 22.11
CA LEU A 596 17.68 15.23 21.52
C LEU A 596 19.07 14.73 21.07
N ARG A 597 19.95 14.45 22.04
CA ARG A 597 21.37 14.15 21.77
C ARG A 597 21.60 12.87 20.97
N LYS A 598 20.62 11.94 20.89
CA LYS A 598 20.72 10.69 20.11
C LYS A 598 20.11 10.79 18.71
N LEU A 599 19.44 11.90 18.38
CA LEU A 599 18.73 12.05 17.11
C LEU A 599 19.73 11.96 15.95
N SER A 600 19.52 10.98 15.07
CA SER A 600 20.36 10.76 13.88
C SER A 600 19.67 11.16 12.58
N ILE A 601 18.33 11.13 12.53
CA ILE A 601 17.53 11.51 11.36
C ILE A 601 16.45 12.51 11.77
N LEU A 602 16.42 13.64 11.08
CA LEU A 602 15.34 14.63 11.13
C LEU A 602 14.72 14.79 9.74
N ASP A 603 13.42 14.56 9.61
CA ASP A 603 12.66 14.84 8.38
C ASP A 603 11.58 15.88 8.68
N ILE A 604 11.62 17.02 7.99
CA ILE A 604 10.62 18.09 8.03
C ILE A 604 10.07 18.39 6.62
N SER A 605 10.19 17.44 5.69
CA SER A 605 9.80 17.67 4.30
C SER A 605 8.29 17.97 4.18
N GLY A 606 7.91 18.91 3.31
CA GLY A 606 6.52 19.33 3.13
C GLY A 606 5.98 20.19 4.28
N CYS A 607 6.80 20.63 5.24
CA CYS A 607 6.41 21.58 6.28
C CYS A 607 6.43 23.04 5.75
N LEU A 608 5.41 23.37 4.96
CA LEU A 608 5.32 24.62 4.19
C LEU A 608 5.37 25.90 5.03
N GLN A 609 4.96 25.86 6.30
CA GLN A 609 4.87 27.01 7.20
C GLN A 609 6.05 27.16 8.18
N ILE A 610 7.03 26.26 8.16
CA ILE A 610 8.24 26.44 8.98
C ILE A 610 9.03 27.63 8.41
N LYS A 611 9.16 28.68 9.22
CA LYS A 611 9.85 29.93 8.83
C LYS A 611 11.29 29.99 9.29
N GLU A 612 11.61 29.32 10.38
CA GLU A 612 12.92 29.37 11.00
C GLU A 612 13.27 28.03 11.63
N ILE A 613 14.56 27.76 11.67
CA ILE A 613 15.13 26.64 12.40
C ILE A 613 15.72 27.19 13.72
N PRO A 614 15.42 26.58 14.88
CA PRO A 614 15.91 27.09 16.15
C PRO A 614 17.44 26.98 16.22
N LYS A 615 18.10 27.98 16.83
CA LYS A 615 19.56 27.96 17.03
C LYS A 615 20.05 26.72 17.78
N GLN A 616 19.20 26.12 18.61
CA GLN A 616 19.48 24.90 19.37
C GLN A 616 19.59 23.68 18.47
N MET A 617 19.21 23.74 17.18
CA MET A 617 19.47 22.64 16.24
C MET A 617 20.96 22.29 16.17
N GLY A 618 21.85 23.28 16.30
CA GLY A 618 23.31 23.05 16.37
C GLY A 618 23.79 22.22 17.56
N GLU A 619 22.92 21.90 18.52
CA GLU A 619 23.21 21.04 19.67
C GLU A 619 22.98 19.54 19.38
N LEU A 620 22.44 19.18 18.21
CA LEU A 620 22.16 17.79 17.81
C LEU A 620 23.45 17.04 17.39
N CYS A 621 24.27 16.67 18.36
CA CYS A 621 25.62 16.14 18.14
C CYS A 621 25.69 14.83 17.33
N ASN A 622 24.61 14.04 17.30
CA ASN A 622 24.56 12.76 16.57
C ASN A 622 23.77 12.83 15.25
N LEU A 623 23.28 14.01 14.85
CA LEU A 623 22.49 14.16 13.64
C LEU A 623 23.33 13.81 12.41
N ARG A 624 22.85 12.87 11.61
CA ARG A 624 23.54 12.36 10.42
C ARG A 624 22.84 12.74 9.13
N LYS A 625 21.51 12.80 9.15
CA LYS A 625 20.69 13.07 7.97
C LYS A 625 19.59 14.07 8.28
N ILE A 626 19.37 15.01 7.36
CA ILE A 626 18.24 15.95 7.38
C ILE A 626 17.51 15.84 6.05
N HIS A 627 16.19 15.70 6.11
CA HIS A 627 15.29 15.87 4.97
C HIS A 627 14.47 17.13 5.18
N MET A 628 14.48 18.03 4.20
CA MET A 628 13.82 19.33 4.29
C MET A 628 13.36 19.83 2.91
N ARG A 629 12.85 18.90 2.09
CA ARG A 629 12.24 19.25 0.80
C ARG A 629 10.95 20.03 1.02
N GLU A 630 10.60 20.88 0.07
CA GLU A 630 9.35 21.64 0.06
C GLU A 630 9.18 22.54 1.31
N CYS A 631 10.28 23.01 1.90
CA CYS A 631 10.27 23.92 3.05
C CYS A 631 10.27 25.40 2.59
N TRP A 632 9.34 25.79 1.71
CA TRP A 632 9.43 27.04 0.96
C TRP A 632 9.47 28.32 1.81
N SER A 633 8.86 28.30 3.00
CA SER A 633 8.91 29.44 3.93
C SER A 633 10.29 29.63 4.55
N LEU A 634 11.09 28.57 4.64
CA LEU A 634 12.44 28.61 5.18
C LEU A 634 13.42 29.26 4.19
N CYS A 635 13.18 29.18 2.89
CA CYS A 635 14.01 29.84 1.87
C CYS A 635 14.06 31.38 2.00
N LYS A 636 13.18 31.97 2.83
CA LYS A 636 13.14 33.41 3.11
C LYS A 636 13.94 33.81 4.35
N SER A 637 14.53 32.84 5.06
CA SER A 637 15.35 33.05 6.24
C SER A 637 16.73 32.42 6.08
N GLU A 638 17.66 32.81 6.95
CA GLU A 638 18.99 32.20 7.02
C GLU A 638 18.98 31.06 8.04
N LEU A 639 19.77 30.01 7.78
CA LEU A 639 20.03 29.00 8.81
C LEU A 639 20.84 29.63 9.96
N PRO A 640 20.56 29.26 11.22
CA PRO A 640 21.31 29.82 12.34
C PRO A 640 22.77 29.38 12.27
N ALA A 641 23.70 30.29 12.62
CA ALA A 641 25.14 30.03 12.58
C ALA A 641 25.56 28.76 13.34
N SER A 642 24.81 28.37 14.37
CA SER A 642 25.03 27.16 15.16
C SER A 642 24.95 25.85 14.35
N VAL A 643 24.38 25.84 13.15
CA VAL A 643 24.38 24.69 12.23
C VAL A 643 25.80 24.22 11.90
N MET A 644 26.80 25.11 11.96
CA MET A 644 28.21 24.76 11.80
C MET A 644 28.71 23.75 12.85
N ASN A 645 28.01 23.61 13.99
CA ASN A 645 28.36 22.67 15.05
C ASN A 645 27.86 21.24 14.78
N LEU A 646 27.09 21.01 13.71
CA LEU A 646 26.62 19.70 13.29
C LEU A 646 27.71 18.89 12.59
N VAL A 647 28.87 18.73 13.24
CA VAL A 647 30.06 18.07 12.69
C VAL A 647 29.83 16.60 12.29
N GLY A 648 28.78 15.97 12.82
CA GLY A 648 28.37 14.60 12.49
C GLY A 648 27.43 14.47 11.28
N LEU A 649 26.94 15.59 10.74
CA LEU A 649 25.99 15.63 9.63
C LEU A 649 26.66 15.16 8.34
N LYS A 650 26.05 14.16 7.70
CA LYS A 650 26.57 13.52 6.49
C LYS A 650 25.76 13.85 5.26
N LYS A 651 24.44 14.00 5.39
CA LYS A 651 23.56 14.22 4.25
C LYS A 651 22.43 15.19 4.56
N VAL A 652 22.17 16.09 3.62
CA VAL A 652 20.98 16.94 3.56
C VAL A 652 20.27 16.64 2.25
N ILE A 653 18.98 16.32 2.33
CA ILE A 653 18.11 16.09 1.17
C ILE A 653 17.10 17.23 1.13
N CYS A 654 17.14 18.03 0.07
CA CYS A 654 16.34 19.25 -0.03
C CYS A 654 16.07 19.61 -1.50
N ASP A 655 15.21 20.60 -1.73
CA ASP A 655 15.03 21.18 -3.06
C ASP A 655 16.14 22.20 -3.40
N THR A 656 16.20 22.62 -4.66
CA THR A 656 17.22 23.56 -5.17
C THR A 656 17.23 24.88 -4.41
N GLU A 657 16.08 25.35 -3.94
CA GLU A 657 15.99 26.64 -3.22
C GLU A 657 16.53 26.51 -1.80
N THR A 658 16.19 25.42 -1.11
CA THR A 658 16.63 25.13 0.24
C THR A 658 18.12 24.72 0.28
N ALA A 659 18.65 24.14 -0.80
CA ALA A 659 20.07 23.81 -0.93
C ALA A 659 20.98 25.03 -0.76
N LYS A 660 20.57 26.19 -1.29
CA LYS A 660 21.32 27.45 -1.20
C LYS A 660 21.57 27.90 0.24
N LEU A 661 20.68 27.51 1.17
CA LEU A 661 20.82 27.83 2.59
C LEU A 661 22.03 27.15 3.25
N TRP A 662 22.50 26.04 2.67
CA TRP A 662 23.58 25.22 3.21
C TRP A 662 24.95 25.58 2.63
N GLU A 663 25.00 26.25 1.47
CA GLU A 663 26.24 26.68 0.80
C GLU A 663 27.23 27.43 1.74
N PRO A 664 26.79 28.35 2.63
CA PRO A 664 27.71 29.05 3.54
C PRO A 664 28.41 28.15 4.56
N PHE A 665 27.88 26.94 4.79
CA PHE A 665 28.33 26.03 5.84
C PHE A 665 29.17 24.86 5.30
N GLU A 666 29.23 24.64 3.99
CA GLU A 666 29.99 23.55 3.38
C GLU A 666 31.47 23.54 3.78
N TYR A 667 32.08 24.72 3.93
CA TYR A 667 33.47 24.85 4.39
C TYR A 667 33.69 24.27 5.81
N HIS A 668 32.69 24.44 6.69
CA HIS A 668 32.74 23.97 8.07
C HIS A 668 32.32 22.49 8.17
N LEU A 669 31.39 22.06 7.34
CA LEU A 669 30.83 20.71 7.31
C LEU A 669 31.43 19.87 6.18
N LYS A 670 32.74 19.62 6.23
CA LYS A 670 33.51 18.98 5.14
C LYS A 670 33.02 17.60 4.67
N ASN A 671 32.23 16.91 5.49
CA ASN A 671 31.67 15.58 5.18
C ASN A 671 30.20 15.64 4.73
N LEU A 672 29.62 16.84 4.63
CA LEU A 672 28.24 17.05 4.22
C LEU A 672 28.10 16.80 2.72
N ARG A 673 27.09 16.01 2.35
CA ARG A 673 26.60 15.88 0.97
C ARG A 673 25.20 16.47 0.89
N ILE A 674 25.01 17.44 0.00
CA ILE A 674 23.69 17.98 -0.31
C ILE A 674 23.15 17.23 -1.53
N SER A 675 21.95 16.69 -1.41
CA SER A 675 21.25 15.92 -2.44
C SER A 675 19.99 16.68 -2.84
N VAL A 676 19.85 16.97 -4.13
CA VAL A 676 18.65 17.58 -4.71
C VAL A 676 18.04 16.56 -5.67
N PRO A 677 17.25 15.59 -5.16
CA PRO A 677 16.65 14.57 -5.99
C PRO A 677 15.60 15.18 -6.93
N GLU A 678 15.50 14.66 -8.16
CA GLU A 678 14.42 15.01 -9.08
C GLU A 678 13.08 14.52 -8.51
N GLU A 679 12.10 15.42 -8.38
CA GLU A 679 10.77 15.07 -7.90
C GLU A 679 10.05 14.18 -8.92
N ASN A 680 9.78 12.93 -8.54
CA ASN A 680 8.86 12.05 -9.27
C ASN A 680 7.74 11.62 -8.32
N ILE A 681 6.72 12.46 -8.19
CA ILE A 681 5.55 12.13 -7.36
C ILE A 681 4.78 11.02 -8.08
N ASN A 682 4.71 9.83 -7.48
CA ASN A 682 3.82 8.78 -7.94
C ASN A 682 2.40 9.10 -7.47
N LEU A 683 1.72 9.94 -8.24
CA LEU A 683 0.37 10.43 -7.94
C LEU A 683 -0.74 9.35 -8.10
N ASN A 684 -0.39 8.10 -8.43
CA ASN A 684 -1.31 6.96 -8.57
C ASN A 684 -1.85 6.43 -7.21
N TRP A 685 -1.70 7.19 -6.13
CA TRP A 685 -1.74 6.68 -4.76
C TRP A 685 -3.11 6.73 -4.05
N LEU A 686 -4.00 7.68 -4.39
CA LEU A 686 -5.29 7.84 -3.71
C LEU A 686 -6.35 6.87 -4.21
#